data_AF-A0A366HDE3-F1
#
_entry.id   AF-A0A366HDE3-F1
#
_cell.length_a   1.000
_cell.length_b   1.000
_cell.length_c   1.000
_cell.angle_alpha   90.00
_cell.angle_beta   90.00
_cell.angle_gamma   90.00
#
_symmetry.space_group_name_H-M   'P 1'
#
loop_
_entity.id
_entity.type
_entity.pdbx_description
1 polymer ?
#
loop_
_entity_poly.entity_id
_entity_poly.type
_entity_poly.pdbx_seq_one_letter_code
_entity_poly.pdbx_strand_id
1 'polypeptide(L)'
;MTATLSFLPRLSRISLLAATFLSLAPAQGQAQTPPPSSVPKILFDTDMDTDCDDAGAMAVLHALADRGECEILGTVVSVTHPGAAPTVAAINAYYGRPHLPIGAPKKHGTSHPSKYVDQITREFPTALKSTADAPDAALVYRDILEKQPDHSVTIVTVGYLTNLGNLLELPAEGTRLSGADLVKRKVKLYVCMGGNFIGSPAKDDLKLGNVNFQREPASVLKVIREWPTPIVFAGREVCSVPSGLQIGKSLAKTPANNPVRRSYEHYFGGTAKDRHVADLASVLYAVRGQRDYWDLQSTGFMDLKDDMTFEWKSEPDKDQSYLLKKKDASGKPNDRYIESVLDELLIQPPTTVGKPQDKRTGDTSSEELIKQAGNAQDETERQRLLRELSKSSTASPSLQAEAATLAAFVEKWNRSGLKFYGKQWDAYDFGIPESSPLHVITALYQGRMRAWQLIENSTIRSHPVEGPKLHQRACEDFRRYQKAFPQNPIPGMYLGKPIPWLNSVSQTSFDTNSLPDTPDAPEWAVLQREQIERLREIIHWWIDNRQREDGQFGGGWGDDCEMWRWWASVLLGFDDKKSLTAQLKFSKSAMNRPHLKGGFNQEITDVEHAAEDTTDNLIPLMVLEPQQKRWKDWALKMGPFMRDAWTGKNERGQLQFKSFYFSATGTSPAPARAFDVMADVGALHPAFLIWQQQNDAVLDDLLPAWLDTWVDATARAENGKPAGILPASIRWPDGATAGAEKPWWEPVKPGGYMHSYYIWPSVMTELTDAMVIAHVKTGKDKYLQPLRSMAAMRLKWLKQKEPSHAKPGSDAWCAENLGPRENANSNFGALVKSLARCKALTGTTEFDELLALESAQHTLRSDATGREEITAALRDSAKALRVNFPGFTSEVRSTDRVMRFAQFLAEDYKFDDYKGVTLPKHELLYRMVSGDTNAPRFPQMAVRWVTPAQDMAVFVTKANTTHLTAELFHFGEEDRFFEAELRLLKPGKYKAMLEEGGKEEPLPAFDVIAGTFSKLPIKLPPWNARNTETSARQLKITRHLAEFSSRYHSHVIARCHALATKHCDATNLDCWSLLQLSAGSLLP
;
A
#
# COMPACT_ATOMS: atom_id res chain seq x y z
N MET A 1 17.34 52.37 26.78
CA MET A 1 17.40 53.79 26.37
C MET A 1 17.91 53.80 24.94
N THR A 2 17.03 53.70 23.95
CA THR A 2 16.25 54.74 23.22
C THR A 2 16.87 54.98 21.84
N ALA A 3 16.24 54.44 20.79
CA ALA A 3 16.05 55.11 19.50
C ALA A 3 15.07 54.30 18.64
N THR A 4 13.81 54.74 18.65
CA THR A 4 12.74 54.44 17.72
C THR A 4 12.94 55.21 16.42
N LEU A 5 12.53 54.63 15.28
CA LEU A 5 12.21 55.40 14.08
C LEU A 5 11.04 54.73 13.36
N SER A 6 9.97 55.50 13.23
CA SER A 6 8.76 55.27 12.46
C SER A 6 8.81 56.17 11.23
N PHE A 7 8.17 55.79 10.13
CA PHE A 7 7.24 56.64 9.35
C PHE A 7 6.65 55.85 8.15
N LEU A 8 5.32 55.87 8.09
CA LEU A 8 4.41 55.53 6.97
C LEU A 8 4.48 56.63 5.88
N PRO A 9 4.01 56.43 4.62
CA PRO A 9 2.56 56.60 4.33
C PRO A 9 1.93 55.87 3.11
N ARG A 10 0.63 55.63 3.28
CA ARG A 10 -0.54 55.85 2.39
C ARG A 10 -0.68 55.19 1.00
N LEU A 11 -1.81 54.47 0.92
CA LEU A 11 -2.62 54.07 -0.24
C LEU A 11 -3.02 55.23 -1.16
N SER A 12 -3.08 54.95 -2.48
CA SER A 12 -4.02 55.54 -3.43
C SER A 12 -4.18 54.63 -4.66
N ARG A 13 -5.43 54.39 -5.06
CA ARG A 13 -5.90 53.60 -6.21
C ARG A 13 -5.57 54.32 -7.54
N ILE A 14 -5.12 53.58 -8.55
CA ILE A 14 -5.32 53.92 -9.98
C ILE A 14 -5.57 52.63 -10.78
N SER A 15 -6.69 52.61 -11.49
CA SER A 15 -7.07 51.61 -12.51
C SER A 15 -6.46 51.99 -13.86
N LEU A 16 -5.96 51.02 -14.64
CA LEU A 16 -5.92 51.05 -16.12
C LEU A 16 -5.61 49.64 -16.65
N LEU A 17 -6.62 48.96 -17.23
CA LEU A 17 -6.70 48.51 -18.62
C LEU A 17 -5.43 47.93 -19.25
N ALA A 18 -5.47 46.62 -19.54
CA ALA A 18 -4.70 46.01 -20.63
C ALA A 18 -5.63 45.05 -21.41
N ALA A 19 -5.71 45.32 -22.71
CA ALA A 19 -6.62 44.73 -23.68
C ALA A 19 -6.31 43.27 -23.99
N THR A 20 -7.35 42.44 -24.05
CA THR A 20 -7.29 41.04 -24.47
C THR A 20 -7.55 40.97 -25.99
N PHE A 21 -6.55 40.57 -26.76
CA PHE A 21 -6.72 40.15 -28.15
C PHE A 21 -7.34 38.76 -28.19
N LEU A 22 -8.59 38.65 -28.67
CA LEU A 22 -9.21 37.37 -29.04
C LEU A 22 -8.66 36.91 -30.39
N SER A 23 -7.81 35.89 -30.40
CA SER A 23 -7.54 35.08 -31.58
C SER A 23 -8.50 33.88 -31.59
N LEU A 24 -9.45 33.90 -32.51
CA LEU A 24 -10.33 32.77 -32.84
C LEU A 24 -9.51 31.64 -33.48
N ALA A 25 -9.38 30.52 -32.76
CA ALA A 25 -8.95 29.24 -33.31
C ALA A 25 -10.13 28.24 -33.20
N PRO A 26 -10.34 27.34 -34.18
CA PRO A 26 -11.54 26.51 -34.26
C PRO A 26 -11.53 25.43 -33.18
N ALA A 27 -12.67 25.27 -32.50
CA ALA A 27 -12.89 24.24 -31.50
C ALA A 27 -12.84 22.84 -32.14
N GLN A 28 -11.72 22.14 -31.96
CA GLN A 28 -11.68 20.67 -32.04
C GLN A 28 -12.06 20.14 -30.67
N GLY A 29 -13.14 19.35 -30.62
CA GLY A 29 -13.76 18.84 -29.40
C GLY A 29 -12.77 18.09 -28.52
N GLN A 30 -12.48 18.64 -27.35
CA GLN A 30 -11.96 17.88 -26.22
C GLN A 30 -13.06 16.91 -25.77
N ALA A 31 -12.79 15.61 -25.88
CA ALA A 31 -13.54 14.62 -25.12
C ALA A 31 -13.42 14.99 -23.63
N GLN A 32 -14.55 15.39 -23.04
CA GLN A 32 -14.63 15.71 -21.63
C GLN A 32 -14.23 14.47 -20.84
N THR A 33 -13.14 14.59 -20.08
CA THR A 33 -12.81 13.64 -19.00
C THR A 33 -14.03 13.48 -18.10
N PRO A 34 -14.47 12.24 -17.80
CA PRO A 34 -15.63 12.04 -16.94
C PRO A 34 -15.36 12.58 -15.52
N PRO A 35 -16.40 13.01 -14.79
CA PRO A 35 -16.26 13.54 -13.43
C PRO A 35 -15.73 12.48 -12.45
N PRO A 36 -15.27 12.89 -11.24
CA PRO A 36 -14.75 12.00 -10.20
C PRO A 36 -15.69 10.81 -9.95
N SER A 37 -15.15 9.62 -9.68
CA SER A 37 -15.90 8.39 -9.45
C SER A 37 -16.77 8.51 -8.20
N SER A 38 -17.97 9.04 -8.39
CA SER A 38 -19.07 8.95 -7.43
C SER A 38 -19.33 7.48 -7.12
N VAL A 39 -19.58 7.17 -5.86
CA VAL A 39 -20.10 5.87 -5.41
C VAL A 39 -21.23 5.43 -6.38
N PRO A 40 -21.14 4.23 -6.99
CA PRO A 40 -22.16 3.72 -7.90
C PRO A 40 -23.56 3.77 -7.28
N LYS A 41 -24.52 4.33 -8.02
CA LYS A 41 -25.93 4.39 -7.62
C LYS A 41 -26.68 3.26 -8.32
N ILE A 42 -27.21 2.33 -7.53
CA ILE A 42 -27.72 1.05 -8.01
C ILE A 42 -29.25 1.03 -7.91
N LEU A 43 -29.92 0.72 -9.01
CA LEU A 43 -31.32 0.32 -9.00
C LEU A 43 -31.39 -1.17 -9.33
N PHE A 44 -31.89 -1.96 -8.39
CA PHE A 44 -31.90 -3.42 -8.46
C PHE A 44 -33.29 -3.95 -8.83
N ASP A 45 -33.37 -4.83 -9.82
CA ASP A 45 -34.60 -5.38 -10.39
C ASP A 45 -34.52 -6.91 -10.41
N THR A 46 -35.40 -7.56 -9.64
CA THR A 46 -35.31 -8.98 -9.28
C THR A 46 -36.63 -9.68 -9.52
N ASP A 47 -36.62 -10.96 -9.91
CA ASP A 47 -37.88 -11.70 -9.98
C ASP A 47 -38.31 -12.20 -8.58
N MET A 48 -37.37 -12.41 -7.64
CA MET A 48 -37.61 -12.82 -6.24
C MET A 48 -38.74 -13.87 -6.16
N ASP A 49 -38.63 -14.90 -7.00
CA ASP A 49 -39.69 -15.90 -7.20
C ASP A 49 -39.07 -17.29 -7.31
N THR A 50 -38.34 -17.56 -8.39
CA THR A 50 -38.12 -18.96 -8.83
C THR A 50 -36.84 -19.62 -8.35
N ASP A 51 -35.80 -18.86 -8.03
CA ASP A 51 -34.56 -19.35 -7.44
C ASP A 51 -34.15 -18.52 -6.21
N CYS A 52 -33.25 -19.04 -5.37
CA CYS A 52 -32.88 -18.38 -4.12
C CYS A 52 -31.71 -17.40 -4.28
N ASP A 53 -31.06 -17.37 -5.45
CA ASP A 53 -29.92 -16.49 -5.69
C ASP A 53 -30.31 -15.00 -5.77
N ASP A 54 -31.56 -14.63 -6.04
CA ASP A 54 -32.06 -13.26 -5.85
C ASP A 54 -31.85 -12.77 -4.42
N ALA A 55 -32.20 -13.60 -3.43
CA ALA A 55 -32.01 -13.29 -2.01
C ALA A 55 -30.51 -13.19 -1.65
N GLY A 56 -29.69 -14.05 -2.26
CA GLY A 56 -28.23 -13.98 -2.13
C GLY A 56 -27.64 -12.72 -2.75
N ALA A 57 -28.16 -12.28 -3.90
CA ALA A 57 -27.76 -11.05 -4.58
C ALA A 57 -28.11 -9.81 -3.77
N MET A 58 -29.29 -9.81 -3.12
CA MET A 58 -29.63 -8.75 -2.16
C MET A 58 -28.68 -8.73 -0.96
N ALA A 59 -28.28 -9.88 -0.41
CA ALA A 59 -27.28 -9.91 0.68
C ALA A 59 -25.94 -9.29 0.23
N VAL A 60 -25.44 -9.68 -0.94
CA VAL A 60 -24.21 -9.11 -1.52
C VAL A 60 -24.35 -7.61 -1.77
N LEU A 61 -25.49 -7.16 -2.33
CA LEU A 61 -25.76 -5.75 -2.60
C LEU A 61 -25.79 -4.93 -1.30
N HIS A 62 -26.45 -5.43 -0.26
CA HIS A 62 -26.49 -4.78 1.04
C HIS A 62 -25.13 -4.77 1.73
N ALA A 63 -24.35 -5.86 1.63
CA ALA A 63 -23.00 -5.91 2.17
C ALA A 63 -22.09 -4.87 1.51
N LEU A 64 -22.18 -4.71 0.18
CA LEU A 64 -21.46 -3.69 -0.57
C LEU A 64 -21.91 -2.27 -0.21
N ALA A 65 -23.21 -2.06 0.00
CA ALA A 65 -23.73 -0.77 0.46
C ALA A 65 -23.31 -0.45 1.90
N ASP A 66 -23.25 -1.45 2.79
CA ASP A 66 -22.73 -1.33 4.16
C ASP A 66 -21.25 -0.96 4.17
N ARG A 67 -20.48 -1.47 3.20
CA ARG A 67 -19.07 -1.09 2.96
C ARG A 67 -18.91 0.30 2.32
N GLY A 68 -20.00 1.00 2.02
CA GLY A 68 -19.97 2.30 1.34
C GLY A 68 -19.54 2.21 -0.13
N GLU A 69 -19.53 1.00 -0.71
CA GLU A 69 -19.12 0.77 -2.11
C GLU A 69 -20.23 1.10 -3.11
N CYS A 70 -21.49 1.15 -2.69
CA CYS A 70 -22.62 1.57 -3.53
C CYS A 70 -23.73 2.26 -2.71
N GLU A 71 -24.60 3.00 -3.41
CA GLU A 71 -25.86 3.53 -2.89
C GLU A 71 -27.02 2.78 -3.56
N ILE A 72 -27.87 2.11 -2.77
CA ILE A 72 -29.07 1.44 -3.28
C ILE A 72 -30.19 2.49 -3.39
N LEU A 73 -30.65 2.76 -4.61
CA LEU A 73 -31.71 3.74 -4.87
C LEU A 73 -33.12 3.15 -4.72
N GLY A 74 -33.26 1.84 -4.94
CA GLY A 74 -34.51 1.10 -4.85
C GLY A 74 -34.34 -0.34 -5.30
N THR A 75 -35.26 -1.19 -4.86
CA THR A 75 -35.33 -2.61 -5.23
C THR A 75 -36.73 -2.93 -5.72
N VAL A 76 -36.90 -3.13 -7.02
CA VAL A 76 -38.19 -3.46 -7.63
C VAL A 76 -38.27 -4.94 -7.97
N VAL A 77 -39.49 -5.48 -8.06
CA VAL A 77 -39.73 -6.86 -8.49
C VAL A 77 -40.30 -6.90 -9.91
N SER A 78 -39.89 -7.87 -10.72
CA SER A 78 -40.33 -8.03 -12.13
C SER A 78 -41.52 -8.96 -12.32
N VAL A 79 -42.11 -9.47 -11.24
CA VAL A 79 -43.20 -10.46 -11.24
C VAL A 79 -44.40 -9.99 -10.45
N THR A 80 -45.52 -10.70 -10.60
CA THR A 80 -46.76 -10.47 -9.84
C THR A 80 -47.01 -11.51 -8.75
N HIS A 81 -46.04 -12.38 -8.44
CA HIS A 81 -46.18 -13.34 -7.34
C HIS A 81 -46.49 -12.60 -6.02
N PRO A 82 -47.58 -12.92 -5.30
CA PRO A 82 -48.06 -12.12 -4.17
C PRO A 82 -47.02 -11.86 -3.08
N GLY A 83 -46.08 -12.79 -2.86
CA GLY A 83 -45.05 -12.66 -1.83
C GLY A 83 -43.71 -12.05 -2.26
N ALA A 84 -43.49 -11.77 -3.55
CA ALA A 84 -42.19 -11.30 -4.05
C ALA A 84 -41.76 -9.94 -3.45
N ALA A 85 -42.59 -8.91 -3.61
CA ALA A 85 -42.28 -7.58 -3.06
C ALA A 85 -42.25 -7.57 -1.51
N PRO A 86 -43.14 -8.28 -0.78
CA PRO A 86 -43.01 -8.44 0.67
C PRO A 86 -41.71 -9.12 1.10
N THR A 87 -41.19 -10.09 0.32
CA THR A 87 -39.91 -10.76 0.59
C THR A 87 -38.73 -9.80 0.41
N VAL A 88 -38.72 -9.01 -0.67
CA VAL A 88 -37.75 -7.91 -0.84
C VAL A 88 -37.82 -6.93 0.33
N ALA A 89 -39.02 -6.55 0.77
CA ALA A 89 -39.20 -5.67 1.92
C ALA A 89 -38.64 -6.27 3.22
N ALA A 90 -38.79 -7.58 3.43
CA ALA A 90 -38.25 -8.28 4.59
C ALA A 90 -36.71 -8.29 4.60
N ILE A 91 -36.09 -8.55 3.44
CA ILE A 91 -34.63 -8.52 3.30
C ILE A 91 -34.11 -7.09 3.49
N ASN A 92 -34.71 -6.09 2.84
CA ASN A 92 -34.39 -4.68 3.03
C ASN A 92 -34.47 -4.27 4.50
N ALA A 93 -35.53 -4.68 5.22
CA ALA A 93 -35.71 -4.40 6.63
C ALA A 93 -34.64 -5.08 7.51
N TYR A 94 -34.29 -6.34 7.22
CA TYR A 94 -33.23 -7.06 7.92
C TYR A 94 -31.86 -6.36 7.79
N TYR A 95 -31.55 -5.81 6.61
CA TYR A 95 -30.35 -5.00 6.38
C TYR A 95 -30.50 -3.52 6.74
N GLY A 96 -31.49 -3.15 7.57
CA GLY A 96 -31.64 -1.81 8.12
C GLY A 96 -32.10 -0.75 7.11
N ARG A 97 -32.63 -1.15 5.95
CA ARG A 97 -33.07 -0.26 4.86
C ARG A 97 -34.55 -0.43 4.49
N PRO A 98 -35.50 -0.42 5.46
CA PRO A 98 -36.92 -0.64 5.17
C PRO A 98 -37.58 0.47 4.33
N HIS A 99 -36.89 1.60 4.13
CA HIS A 99 -37.39 2.77 3.41
C HIS A 99 -37.09 2.73 1.90
N LEU A 100 -36.34 1.74 1.42
CA LEU A 100 -36.02 1.64 0.00
C LEU A 100 -37.32 1.52 -0.82
N PRO A 101 -37.47 2.30 -1.89
CA PRO A 101 -38.60 2.17 -2.80
C PRO A 101 -38.69 0.76 -3.37
N ILE A 102 -39.90 0.19 -3.36
CA ILE A 102 -40.22 -1.10 -3.95
C ILE A 102 -41.39 -0.87 -4.91
N GLY A 103 -41.30 -1.45 -6.10
CA GLY A 103 -42.34 -1.41 -7.11
C GLY A 103 -42.53 -2.79 -7.74
N ALA A 104 -43.68 -3.00 -8.38
CA ALA A 104 -44.01 -4.23 -9.08
C ALA A 104 -44.73 -3.92 -10.41
N PRO A 105 -44.65 -4.79 -11.43
CA PRO A 105 -45.31 -4.55 -12.71
C PRO A 105 -46.84 -4.49 -12.53
N LYS A 106 -47.47 -3.46 -13.08
CA LYS A 106 -48.95 -3.37 -13.22
C LYS A 106 -49.44 -3.84 -14.58
N LYS A 107 -48.53 -4.03 -15.53
CA LYS A 107 -48.80 -4.52 -16.88
C LYS A 107 -47.77 -5.59 -17.21
N HIS A 108 -48.21 -6.59 -17.96
CA HIS A 108 -47.37 -7.64 -18.56
C HIS A 108 -46.57 -8.54 -17.60
N GLY A 109 -46.65 -8.31 -16.28
CA GLY A 109 -45.98 -9.15 -15.29
C GLY A 109 -46.60 -10.54 -15.17
N THR A 110 -45.73 -11.52 -14.94
CA THR A 110 -46.09 -12.92 -14.77
C THR A 110 -45.92 -13.38 -13.32
N SER A 111 -46.57 -14.48 -12.94
CA SER A 111 -46.44 -15.09 -11.61
C SER A 111 -46.09 -16.56 -11.76
N HIS A 112 -45.12 -17.04 -10.98
CA HIS A 112 -44.72 -18.45 -10.97
C HIS A 112 -44.82 -19.02 -9.55
N PRO A 113 -44.87 -20.35 -9.38
CA PRO A 113 -44.80 -20.96 -8.06
C PRO A 113 -43.39 -20.83 -7.47
N SER A 114 -43.29 -20.36 -6.22
CA SER A 114 -42.02 -20.27 -5.48
C SER A 114 -41.89 -21.35 -4.40
N LYS A 115 -40.65 -21.80 -4.14
CA LYS A 115 -40.34 -22.73 -3.05
C LYS A 115 -40.12 -22.08 -1.69
N TYR A 116 -39.88 -20.76 -1.65
CA TYR A 116 -39.44 -20.10 -0.42
C TYR A 116 -40.23 -18.82 -0.11
N VAL A 117 -40.68 -18.08 -1.12
CA VAL A 117 -41.25 -16.73 -0.96
C VAL A 117 -42.46 -16.70 -0.01
N ASP A 118 -43.42 -17.61 -0.16
CA ASP A 118 -44.59 -17.69 0.74
C ASP A 118 -44.23 -18.00 2.19
N GLN A 119 -43.11 -18.70 2.40
CA GLN A 119 -42.64 -19.00 3.74
C GLN A 119 -41.89 -17.82 4.35
N ILE A 120 -41.10 -17.09 3.55
CA ILE A 120 -40.43 -15.86 4.00
C ILE A 120 -41.45 -14.79 4.40
N THR A 121 -42.50 -14.58 3.61
CA THR A 121 -43.55 -13.60 3.95
C THR A 121 -44.29 -13.94 5.24
N ARG A 122 -44.44 -15.23 5.57
CA ARG A 122 -45.03 -15.70 6.84
C ARG A 122 -44.06 -15.54 8.02
N GLU A 123 -42.78 -15.86 7.83
CA GLU A 123 -41.75 -15.78 8.88
C GLU A 123 -41.31 -14.34 9.18
N PHE A 124 -41.36 -13.46 8.17
CA PHE A 124 -40.87 -12.08 8.23
C PHE A 124 -41.94 -11.08 7.75
N PRO A 125 -43.03 -10.88 8.53
CA PRO A 125 -44.13 -10.01 8.12
C PRO A 125 -43.68 -8.54 8.06
N THR A 126 -43.97 -7.87 6.94
CA THR A 126 -43.71 -6.44 6.74
C THR A 126 -45.02 -5.64 6.58
N ALA A 127 -44.90 -4.31 6.42
CA ALA A 127 -46.06 -3.44 6.16
C ALA A 127 -46.68 -3.70 4.77
N LEU A 128 -45.86 -4.11 3.79
CA LEU A 128 -46.31 -4.47 2.44
C LEU A 128 -46.87 -5.90 2.46
N LYS A 129 -48.18 -6.06 2.23
CA LYS A 129 -48.88 -7.35 2.40
C LYS A 129 -48.90 -8.20 1.15
N SER A 130 -48.95 -7.57 -0.02
CA SER A 130 -48.88 -8.24 -1.31
C SER A 130 -48.05 -7.44 -2.31
N THR A 131 -47.46 -8.12 -3.28
CA THR A 131 -46.88 -7.50 -4.48
C THR A 131 -47.88 -6.63 -5.23
N ALA A 132 -49.17 -6.95 -5.18
CA ALA A 132 -50.22 -6.12 -5.76
C ALA A 132 -50.35 -4.74 -5.08
N ASP A 133 -49.93 -4.60 -3.83
CA ASP A 133 -49.99 -3.35 -3.06
C ASP A 133 -48.81 -2.41 -3.36
N ALA A 134 -47.73 -2.91 -3.97
CA ALA A 134 -46.60 -2.09 -4.37
C ALA A 134 -46.99 -1.12 -5.51
N PRO A 135 -46.42 0.08 -5.59
CA PRO A 135 -46.61 0.98 -6.73
C PRO A 135 -46.11 0.36 -8.05
N ASP A 136 -46.52 0.93 -9.18
CA ASP A 136 -46.03 0.51 -10.50
C ASP A 136 -44.52 0.69 -10.60
N ALA A 137 -43.79 -0.40 -10.85
CA ALA A 137 -42.34 -0.39 -10.98
C ALA A 137 -41.84 0.61 -12.04
N ALA A 138 -42.53 0.76 -13.17
CA ALA A 138 -42.12 1.70 -14.22
C ALA A 138 -42.18 3.16 -13.73
N LEU A 139 -43.18 3.48 -12.89
CA LEU A 139 -43.30 4.81 -12.27
C LEU A 139 -42.28 5.00 -11.14
N VAL A 140 -41.98 3.96 -10.36
CA VAL A 140 -40.89 3.99 -9.36
C VAL A 140 -39.54 4.25 -10.05
N TYR A 141 -39.25 3.56 -11.15
CA TYR A 141 -38.07 3.83 -11.99
C TYR A 141 -38.02 5.30 -12.41
N ARG A 142 -39.12 5.82 -12.97
CA ARG A 142 -39.21 7.22 -13.42
C ARG A 142 -38.92 8.19 -12.27
N ASP A 143 -39.58 8.02 -11.13
CA ASP A 143 -39.45 8.88 -9.97
C ASP A 143 -38.03 8.88 -9.36
N ILE A 144 -37.37 7.71 -9.37
CA ILE A 144 -35.99 7.59 -8.91
C ILE A 144 -35.06 8.28 -9.91
N LEU A 145 -35.13 7.93 -11.20
CA LEU A 145 -34.20 8.42 -12.23
C LEU A 145 -34.28 9.95 -12.42
N GLU A 146 -35.48 10.53 -12.36
CA GLU A 146 -35.66 11.99 -12.48
C GLU A 146 -34.91 12.78 -11.40
N LYS A 147 -34.73 12.19 -10.21
CA LYS A 147 -34.03 12.80 -9.08
C LYS A 147 -32.52 12.62 -9.13
N GLN A 148 -32.01 11.80 -10.05
CA GLN A 148 -30.57 11.53 -10.13
C GLN A 148 -29.87 12.47 -11.11
N PRO A 149 -28.56 12.72 -10.91
CA PRO A 149 -27.73 13.36 -11.93
C PRO A 149 -27.76 12.59 -13.25
N ASP A 150 -27.51 13.30 -14.34
CA ASP A 150 -27.40 12.70 -15.67
C ASP A 150 -26.21 11.70 -15.70
N HIS A 151 -26.35 10.59 -16.42
CA HIS A 151 -25.35 9.51 -16.55
C HIS A 151 -24.76 9.02 -15.22
N SER A 152 -25.58 8.84 -14.19
CA SER A 152 -25.10 8.48 -12.84
C SER A 152 -25.63 7.15 -12.29
N VAL A 153 -26.69 6.59 -12.88
CA VAL A 153 -27.37 5.40 -12.35
C VAL A 153 -26.94 4.15 -13.09
N THR A 154 -26.58 3.11 -12.36
CA THR A 154 -26.43 1.75 -12.88
C THR A 154 -27.68 0.95 -12.56
N ILE A 155 -28.30 0.37 -13.59
CA ILE A 155 -29.44 -0.55 -13.44
C ILE A 155 -28.93 -1.98 -13.47
N VAL A 156 -29.43 -2.84 -12.59
CA VAL A 156 -29.07 -4.26 -12.52
C VAL A 156 -30.35 -5.09 -12.57
N THR A 157 -30.54 -5.86 -13.64
CA THR A 157 -31.65 -6.81 -13.74
C THR A 157 -31.14 -8.23 -13.54
N VAL A 158 -31.73 -8.91 -12.57
CA VAL A 158 -31.51 -10.34 -12.32
C VAL A 158 -32.76 -11.18 -12.58
N GLY A 159 -33.92 -10.53 -12.78
CA GLY A 159 -35.18 -11.15 -13.20
C GLY A 159 -35.58 -10.82 -14.64
N TYR A 160 -36.89 -10.79 -14.88
CA TYR A 160 -37.47 -10.52 -16.21
C TYR A 160 -37.44 -9.04 -16.58
N LEU A 161 -37.43 -8.76 -17.89
CA LEU A 161 -37.25 -7.40 -18.39
C LEU A 161 -38.55 -6.60 -18.54
N THR A 162 -39.68 -7.08 -17.98
CA THR A 162 -40.97 -6.39 -18.09
C THR A 162 -40.98 -5.00 -17.48
N ASN A 163 -40.31 -4.78 -16.35
CA ASN A 163 -40.23 -3.45 -15.77
C ASN A 163 -39.50 -2.46 -16.68
N LEU A 164 -38.38 -2.88 -17.28
CA LEU A 164 -37.63 -2.06 -18.24
C LEU A 164 -38.41 -1.86 -19.54
N GLY A 165 -39.11 -2.88 -20.04
CA GLY A 165 -40.00 -2.77 -21.19
C GLY A 165 -41.11 -1.74 -20.96
N ASN A 166 -41.81 -1.85 -19.83
CA ASN A 166 -42.83 -0.89 -19.40
C ASN A 166 -42.24 0.52 -19.21
N LEU A 167 -41.04 0.63 -18.64
CA LEU A 167 -40.34 1.91 -18.50
C LEU A 167 -40.12 2.57 -19.86
N LEU A 168 -39.57 1.85 -20.85
CA LEU A 168 -39.34 2.38 -22.19
C LEU A 168 -40.64 2.83 -22.89
N GLU A 169 -41.77 2.20 -22.58
CA GLU A 169 -43.09 2.56 -23.12
C GLU A 169 -43.74 3.77 -22.48
N LEU A 170 -43.23 4.27 -21.35
CA LEU A 170 -43.85 5.41 -20.70
C LEU A 170 -43.77 6.65 -21.60
N PRO A 171 -44.92 7.26 -21.95
CA PRO A 171 -44.93 8.47 -22.78
C PRO A 171 -44.36 9.67 -22.01
N ALA A 172 -43.99 10.71 -22.74
CA ALA A 172 -43.72 12.01 -22.12
C ALA A 172 -45.03 12.56 -21.51
N GLU A 173 -44.94 13.15 -20.31
CA GLU A 173 -46.10 13.67 -19.57
C GLU A 173 -45.79 15.05 -19.00
N GLY A 174 -46.38 16.10 -19.57
CA GLY A 174 -46.11 17.48 -19.16
C GLY A 174 -44.62 17.85 -19.33
N THR A 175 -43.93 18.12 -18.23
CA THR A 175 -42.48 18.39 -18.22
C THR A 175 -41.63 17.13 -18.00
N ARG A 176 -42.24 15.96 -17.81
CA ARG A 176 -41.55 14.68 -17.60
C ARG A 176 -41.15 14.08 -18.94
N LEU A 177 -39.92 13.58 -19.02
CA LEU A 177 -39.38 12.94 -20.23
C LEU A 177 -40.11 11.62 -20.53
N SER A 178 -40.08 11.20 -21.80
CA SER A 178 -40.44 9.81 -22.14
C SER A 178 -39.50 8.84 -21.40
N GLY A 179 -39.94 7.60 -21.21
CA GLY A 179 -39.11 6.58 -20.58
C GLY A 179 -37.76 6.38 -21.26
N ALA A 180 -37.75 6.26 -22.59
CA ALA A 180 -36.54 6.11 -23.39
C ALA A 180 -35.59 7.31 -23.24
N ASP A 181 -36.11 8.55 -23.29
CA ASP A 181 -35.29 9.76 -23.11
C ASP A 181 -34.75 9.87 -21.68
N LEU A 182 -35.54 9.47 -20.69
CA LEU A 182 -35.12 9.47 -19.30
C LEU A 182 -33.99 8.47 -19.05
N VAL A 183 -34.11 7.25 -19.58
CA VAL A 183 -33.05 6.23 -19.51
C VAL A 183 -31.78 6.76 -20.19
N LYS A 184 -31.90 7.23 -21.43
CA LYS A 184 -30.76 7.79 -22.19
C LYS A 184 -30.03 8.90 -21.44
N ARG A 185 -30.77 9.71 -20.68
CA ARG A 185 -30.23 10.84 -19.94
C ARG A 185 -29.63 10.45 -18.59
N LYS A 186 -30.25 9.51 -17.85
CA LYS A 186 -29.93 9.27 -16.44
C LYS A 186 -29.09 8.03 -16.21
N VAL A 187 -29.24 7.01 -17.06
CA VAL A 187 -28.56 5.73 -16.90
C VAL A 187 -27.16 5.82 -17.47
N LYS A 188 -26.19 5.37 -16.67
CA LYS A 188 -24.77 5.23 -17.02
C LYS A 188 -24.51 3.87 -17.66
N LEU A 189 -25.06 2.82 -17.06
CA LEU A 189 -24.78 1.44 -17.39
C LEU A 189 -26.00 0.57 -17.05
N TYR A 190 -26.29 -0.40 -17.90
CA TYR A 190 -27.22 -1.48 -17.62
C TYR A 190 -26.48 -2.81 -17.52
N VAL A 191 -26.57 -3.48 -16.37
CA VAL A 191 -26.05 -4.84 -16.15
C VAL A 191 -27.19 -5.84 -16.20
N CYS A 192 -27.15 -6.75 -17.17
CA CYS A 192 -28.22 -7.71 -17.45
C CYS A 192 -27.75 -9.14 -17.15
N MET A 193 -28.32 -9.80 -16.16
CA MET A 193 -28.18 -11.26 -16.00
C MET A 193 -29.04 -11.95 -17.07
N GLY A 194 -28.40 -12.58 -18.04
CA GLY A 194 -29.10 -13.26 -19.13
C GLY A 194 -28.20 -13.54 -20.34
N GLY A 195 -28.62 -14.52 -21.15
CA GLY A 195 -27.86 -14.99 -22.32
C GLY A 195 -26.90 -16.13 -22.02
N ASN A 196 -26.55 -16.89 -23.07
CA ASN A 196 -25.48 -17.87 -23.07
C ASN A 196 -24.44 -17.47 -24.13
N PHE A 197 -23.26 -16.99 -23.75
CA PHE A 197 -22.25 -16.54 -24.72
C PHE A 197 -21.24 -17.65 -25.01
N ILE A 198 -21.64 -18.63 -25.81
CA ILE A 198 -20.85 -19.85 -26.05
C ILE A 198 -20.07 -19.77 -27.37
N GLY A 199 -18.76 -20.03 -27.33
CA GLY A 199 -17.91 -20.14 -28.52
C GLY A 199 -17.32 -18.82 -29.04
N SER A 200 -16.73 -18.85 -30.23
CA SER A 200 -16.14 -17.70 -30.91
C SER A 200 -16.43 -17.75 -32.42
N PRO A 201 -17.29 -16.88 -32.98
CA PRO A 201 -18.08 -15.87 -32.26
C PRO A 201 -19.09 -16.52 -31.31
N ALA A 202 -19.43 -15.82 -30.22
CA ALA A 202 -20.35 -16.32 -29.21
C ALA A 202 -21.76 -16.49 -29.78
N LYS A 203 -22.44 -17.58 -29.43
CA LYS A 203 -23.83 -17.88 -29.81
C LYS A 203 -24.59 -18.44 -28.63
N ASP A 204 -25.89 -18.22 -28.63
CA ASP A 204 -26.76 -18.81 -27.62
C ASP A 204 -26.83 -20.34 -27.74
N ASP A 205 -26.90 -21.00 -26.60
CA ASP A 205 -27.30 -22.40 -26.47
C ASP A 205 -28.48 -22.52 -25.50
N LEU A 206 -29.70 -22.41 -26.03
CA LEU A 206 -30.94 -22.47 -25.25
C LEU A 206 -31.08 -23.78 -24.46
N LYS A 207 -30.31 -24.83 -24.77
CA LYS A 207 -30.30 -26.08 -23.98
C LYS A 207 -29.70 -25.90 -22.59
N LEU A 208 -28.85 -24.89 -22.39
CA LEU A 208 -28.31 -24.50 -21.07
C LEU A 208 -29.35 -23.75 -20.22
N GLY A 209 -30.50 -23.43 -20.81
CA GLY A 209 -31.56 -22.58 -20.27
C GLY A 209 -31.20 -21.10 -20.36
N ASN A 210 -32.21 -20.23 -20.46
CA ASN A 210 -32.06 -18.78 -20.33
C ASN A 210 -33.40 -18.18 -19.86
N VAL A 211 -33.78 -18.50 -18.62
CA VAL A 211 -35.14 -18.23 -18.12
C VAL A 211 -35.51 -16.74 -18.15
N ASN A 212 -34.53 -15.85 -17.92
CA ASN A 212 -34.74 -14.40 -17.96
C ASN A 212 -35.11 -13.90 -19.36
N PHE A 213 -34.68 -14.59 -20.43
CA PHE A 213 -35.03 -14.23 -21.81
C PHE A 213 -36.25 -15.01 -22.32
N GLN A 214 -36.39 -16.27 -21.91
CA GLN A 214 -37.38 -17.18 -22.49
C GLN A 214 -38.80 -17.00 -21.95
N ARG A 215 -38.97 -16.55 -20.70
CA ARG A 215 -40.30 -16.44 -20.07
C ARG A 215 -41.09 -15.22 -20.55
N GLU A 216 -40.41 -14.12 -20.84
CA GLU A 216 -41.04 -12.86 -21.28
C GLU A 216 -40.37 -12.30 -22.55
N PRO A 217 -40.41 -13.04 -23.69
CA PRO A 217 -39.63 -12.73 -24.89
C PRO A 217 -39.98 -11.36 -25.50
N ALA A 218 -41.22 -10.90 -25.36
CA ALA A 218 -41.63 -9.59 -25.88
C ALA A 218 -40.89 -8.43 -25.21
N SER A 219 -40.81 -8.44 -23.88
CA SER A 219 -40.07 -7.44 -23.10
C SER A 219 -38.58 -7.50 -23.39
N VAL A 220 -38.03 -8.71 -23.57
CA VAL A 220 -36.61 -8.94 -23.85
C VAL A 220 -36.23 -8.42 -25.24
N LEU A 221 -37.00 -8.76 -26.27
CA LEU A 221 -36.80 -8.25 -27.63
C LEU A 221 -36.79 -6.73 -27.65
N LYS A 222 -37.75 -6.11 -26.97
CA LYS A 222 -37.86 -4.67 -26.88
C LYS A 222 -36.62 -4.07 -26.19
N VAL A 223 -36.35 -4.49 -24.96
CA VAL A 223 -35.27 -3.91 -24.15
C VAL A 223 -33.92 -4.12 -24.83
N ILE A 224 -33.57 -5.34 -25.22
CA ILE A 224 -32.23 -5.60 -25.79
C ILE A 224 -32.00 -4.93 -27.15
N ARG A 225 -33.04 -4.79 -27.99
CA ARG A 225 -32.91 -4.14 -29.30
C ARG A 225 -32.97 -2.62 -29.24
N GLU A 226 -33.67 -2.06 -28.25
CA GLU A 226 -33.99 -0.62 -28.21
C GLU A 226 -33.31 0.15 -27.06
N TRP A 227 -32.59 -0.53 -26.14
CA TRP A 227 -31.98 0.15 -24.99
C TRP A 227 -30.94 1.21 -25.41
N PRO A 228 -31.01 2.44 -24.88
CA PRO A 228 -30.26 3.58 -25.43
C PRO A 228 -28.89 3.86 -24.77
N THR A 229 -28.44 3.05 -23.81
CA THR A 229 -27.16 3.24 -23.10
C THR A 229 -26.33 1.94 -23.10
N PRO A 230 -25.07 1.95 -22.63
CA PRO A 230 -24.25 0.74 -22.62
C PRO A 230 -24.87 -0.42 -21.81
N ILE A 231 -24.70 -1.65 -22.30
CA ILE A 231 -25.15 -2.89 -21.66
C ILE A 231 -23.95 -3.81 -21.37
N VAL A 232 -23.93 -4.42 -20.18
CA VAL A 232 -23.06 -5.55 -19.87
C VAL A 232 -23.92 -6.77 -19.56
N PHE A 233 -23.74 -7.84 -20.33
CA PHE A 233 -24.40 -9.12 -20.08
C PHE A 233 -23.58 -10.02 -19.17
N ALA A 234 -24.20 -10.52 -18.12
CA ALA A 234 -23.69 -11.57 -17.26
C ALA A 234 -24.27 -12.92 -17.70
N GLY A 235 -23.54 -13.61 -18.58
CA GLY A 235 -23.96 -14.87 -19.18
C GLY A 235 -23.87 -16.06 -18.22
N ARG A 236 -24.66 -17.10 -18.49
CA ARG A 236 -24.73 -18.31 -17.64
C ARG A 236 -23.43 -19.11 -17.64
N GLU A 237 -22.67 -19.10 -18.73
CA GLU A 237 -21.36 -19.76 -18.82
C GLU A 237 -20.32 -19.19 -17.88
N VAL A 238 -20.49 -17.93 -17.46
CA VAL A 238 -19.64 -17.26 -16.48
C VAL A 238 -20.24 -17.32 -15.08
N CYS A 239 -21.55 -17.13 -14.93
CA CYS A 239 -22.16 -16.89 -13.61
C CYS A 239 -23.12 -18.00 -13.11
N SER A 240 -23.64 -18.86 -14.01
CA SER A 240 -24.61 -19.93 -13.69
C SER A 240 -24.09 -21.31 -14.10
N VAL A 241 -24.92 -22.35 -14.17
CA VAL A 241 -24.50 -23.65 -14.71
C VAL A 241 -24.31 -23.50 -16.24
N PRO A 242 -23.15 -23.87 -16.83
CA PRO A 242 -22.11 -24.78 -16.32
C PRO A 242 -20.82 -24.12 -15.77
N SER A 243 -20.83 -22.84 -15.38
CA SER A 243 -19.63 -22.13 -14.89
C SER A 243 -18.89 -22.88 -13.77
N GLY A 244 -19.59 -23.60 -12.90
CA GLY A 244 -19.01 -24.26 -11.73
C GLY A 244 -18.79 -23.35 -10.52
N LEU A 245 -19.15 -22.07 -10.61
CA LEU A 245 -19.22 -21.16 -9.45
C LEU A 245 -20.42 -21.52 -8.58
N GLN A 246 -20.20 -21.86 -7.31
CA GLN A 246 -21.29 -22.14 -6.37
C GLN A 246 -20.95 -21.72 -4.93
N ILE A 247 -21.89 -21.04 -4.25
CA ILE A 247 -21.80 -20.67 -2.84
C ILE A 247 -23.19 -20.70 -2.18
N GLY A 248 -23.25 -20.59 -0.84
CA GLY A 248 -24.53 -20.48 -0.12
C GLY A 248 -24.66 -21.40 1.10
N LYS A 249 -23.91 -22.50 1.18
CA LYS A 249 -23.92 -23.35 2.40
C LYS A 249 -23.46 -22.59 3.65
N SER A 250 -22.61 -21.59 3.46
CA SER A 250 -22.07 -20.72 4.50
C SER A 250 -23.16 -19.90 5.21
N LEU A 251 -24.31 -19.67 4.58
CA LEU A 251 -25.45 -18.99 5.19
C LEU A 251 -25.94 -19.69 6.47
N ALA A 252 -25.70 -21.00 6.62
CA ALA A 252 -25.99 -21.74 7.85
C ALA A 252 -25.25 -21.18 9.09
N LYS A 253 -24.16 -20.42 8.88
CA LYS A 253 -23.39 -19.73 9.92
C LYS A 253 -23.98 -18.37 10.33
N THR A 254 -24.92 -17.83 9.55
CA THR A 254 -25.58 -16.54 9.87
C THR A 254 -26.76 -16.75 10.84
N PRO A 255 -27.28 -15.71 11.52
CA PRO A 255 -28.40 -15.85 12.45
C PRO A 255 -29.61 -16.57 11.86
N ALA A 256 -30.32 -17.35 12.68
CA ALA A 256 -31.50 -18.11 12.23
C ALA A 256 -32.67 -17.21 11.77
N ASN A 257 -32.69 -15.94 12.19
CA ASN A 257 -33.65 -14.93 11.75
C ASN A 257 -33.15 -14.12 10.54
N ASN A 258 -32.15 -14.60 9.79
CA ASN A 258 -31.73 -13.99 8.53
C ASN A 258 -32.67 -14.45 7.40
N PRO A 259 -33.48 -13.56 6.78
CA PRO A 259 -34.40 -13.94 5.71
C PRO A 259 -33.69 -14.50 4.48
N VAL A 260 -32.42 -14.15 4.22
CA VAL A 260 -31.65 -14.72 3.11
C VAL A 260 -31.24 -16.16 3.39
N ARG A 261 -30.76 -16.44 4.61
CA ARG A 261 -30.50 -17.82 5.07
C ARG A 261 -31.77 -18.66 4.96
N ARG A 262 -32.90 -18.15 5.44
CA ARG A 262 -34.19 -18.83 5.39
C ARG A 262 -34.64 -19.08 3.95
N SER A 263 -34.35 -18.17 3.03
CA SER A 263 -34.68 -18.34 1.60
C SER A 263 -33.97 -19.55 1.01
N TYR A 264 -32.66 -19.71 1.30
CA TYR A 264 -31.89 -20.88 0.89
C TYR A 264 -32.36 -22.17 1.58
N GLU A 265 -32.66 -22.11 2.89
CA GLU A 265 -33.16 -23.28 3.63
C GLU A 265 -34.49 -23.78 3.06
N HIS A 266 -35.46 -22.91 2.80
CA HIS A 266 -36.75 -23.30 2.22
C HIS A 266 -36.61 -23.78 0.78
N TYR A 267 -35.77 -23.12 -0.04
CA TYR A 267 -35.52 -23.55 -1.41
C TYR A 267 -34.95 -24.98 -1.48
N PHE A 268 -34.09 -25.36 -0.53
CA PHE A 268 -33.45 -26.68 -0.45
C PHE A 268 -34.11 -27.67 0.51
N GLY A 269 -35.27 -27.35 1.09
CA GLY A 269 -36.05 -28.26 1.93
C GLY A 269 -35.51 -28.47 3.35
N GLY A 270 -34.84 -27.47 3.94
CA GLY A 270 -34.52 -27.39 5.36
C GLY A 270 -33.08 -26.98 5.70
N THR A 271 -32.14 -27.05 4.76
CA THR A 271 -30.74 -26.70 4.98
C THR A 271 -30.20 -25.87 3.82
N ALA A 272 -29.50 -24.77 4.10
CA ALA A 272 -28.84 -23.97 3.09
C ALA A 272 -27.73 -24.80 2.39
N LYS A 273 -27.69 -24.77 1.06
CA LYS A 273 -26.71 -25.46 0.22
C LYS A 273 -26.10 -24.50 -0.77
N ASP A 274 -24.97 -24.89 -1.36
CA ASP A 274 -24.36 -24.13 -2.44
C ASP A 274 -25.29 -24.10 -3.67
N ARG A 275 -25.44 -22.91 -4.26
CA ARG A 275 -26.20 -22.62 -5.48
C ARG A 275 -25.32 -21.78 -6.40
N HIS A 276 -25.64 -21.74 -7.69
CA HIS A 276 -24.91 -20.87 -8.62
C HIS A 276 -25.02 -19.39 -8.26
N VAL A 277 -24.15 -18.57 -8.84
CA VAL A 277 -23.97 -17.15 -8.45
C VAL A 277 -24.47 -16.16 -9.51
N ALA A 278 -25.44 -16.55 -10.33
CA ALA A 278 -25.91 -15.76 -11.47
C ALA A 278 -26.19 -14.30 -11.09
N ASP A 279 -27.01 -14.12 -10.08
CA ASP A 279 -27.48 -12.80 -9.65
C ASP A 279 -26.42 -12.08 -8.79
N LEU A 280 -25.73 -12.84 -7.94
CA LEU A 280 -24.68 -12.35 -7.05
C LEU A 280 -23.50 -11.77 -7.83
N ALA A 281 -23.06 -12.46 -8.90
CA ALA A 281 -22.00 -12.00 -9.79
C ALA A 281 -22.40 -10.75 -10.57
N SER A 282 -23.67 -10.67 -10.99
CA SER A 282 -24.22 -9.50 -11.69
C SER A 282 -24.19 -8.25 -10.79
N VAL A 283 -24.59 -8.40 -9.52
CA VAL A 283 -24.47 -7.34 -8.50
C VAL A 283 -23.02 -6.95 -8.25
N LEU A 284 -22.13 -7.94 -8.07
CA LEU A 284 -20.72 -7.68 -7.80
C LEU A 284 -20.06 -6.89 -8.94
N TYR A 285 -20.34 -7.27 -10.19
CA TYR A 285 -19.86 -6.52 -11.36
C TYR A 285 -20.45 -5.10 -11.41
N ALA A 286 -21.75 -4.94 -11.16
CA ALA A 286 -22.40 -3.63 -11.21
C ALA A 286 -21.79 -2.60 -10.23
N VAL A 287 -21.29 -3.07 -9.08
CA VAL A 287 -20.67 -2.23 -8.06
C VAL A 287 -19.16 -2.11 -8.25
N ARG A 288 -18.45 -3.23 -8.42
CA ARG A 288 -16.98 -3.24 -8.44
C ARG A 288 -16.37 -3.13 -9.85
N GLY A 289 -17.16 -3.34 -10.90
CA GLY A 289 -16.72 -3.38 -12.29
C GLY A 289 -15.92 -4.64 -12.62
N GLN A 290 -15.16 -4.58 -13.72
CA GLN A 290 -14.39 -5.70 -14.27
C GLN A 290 -13.38 -6.32 -13.28
N ARG A 291 -12.54 -5.46 -12.67
CA ARG A 291 -11.41 -5.81 -11.78
C ARG A 291 -10.69 -7.12 -12.18
N ASP A 292 -10.19 -7.83 -11.19
CA ASP A 292 -9.59 -9.16 -11.28
C ASP A 292 -10.63 -10.28 -11.19
N TYR A 293 -11.92 -9.96 -11.34
CA TYR A 293 -13.02 -10.93 -11.37
C TYR A 293 -13.26 -11.47 -12.77
N TRP A 294 -13.42 -10.60 -13.77
CA TRP A 294 -13.78 -10.97 -15.14
C TRP A 294 -12.89 -10.28 -16.17
N ASP A 295 -12.85 -10.84 -17.37
CA ASP A 295 -12.50 -10.09 -18.57
C ASP A 295 -13.79 -9.71 -19.32
N LEU A 296 -13.70 -8.86 -20.34
CA LEU A 296 -14.86 -8.41 -21.12
C LEU A 296 -14.61 -8.63 -22.60
N GLN A 297 -15.63 -9.09 -23.30
CA GLN A 297 -15.75 -8.76 -24.72
C GLN A 297 -16.40 -7.39 -24.82
N SER A 298 -15.65 -6.36 -25.21
CA SER A 298 -16.04 -4.97 -25.05
C SER A 298 -16.54 -4.28 -26.34
N THR A 299 -16.61 -5.00 -27.45
CA THR A 299 -17.03 -4.47 -28.75
C THR A 299 -18.04 -5.38 -29.41
N GLY A 300 -19.07 -4.79 -30.02
CA GLY A 300 -20.07 -5.49 -30.82
C GLY A 300 -21.45 -5.42 -30.20
N PHE A 301 -22.29 -6.41 -30.52
CA PHE A 301 -23.65 -6.51 -30.00
C PHE A 301 -24.23 -7.92 -30.07
N MET A 302 -25.24 -8.14 -29.24
CA MET A 302 -26.10 -9.31 -29.29
C MET A 302 -27.12 -9.15 -30.42
N ASP A 303 -26.96 -9.91 -31.51
CA ASP A 303 -27.93 -9.98 -32.60
C ASP A 303 -29.09 -10.93 -32.24
N LEU A 304 -29.90 -10.49 -31.27
CA LEU A 304 -31.01 -11.25 -30.70
C LEU A 304 -32.16 -11.44 -31.70
N LYS A 305 -32.59 -12.70 -31.87
CA LYS A 305 -33.65 -13.13 -32.79
C LYS A 305 -34.98 -13.33 -32.06
N ASP A 306 -36.07 -13.39 -32.83
CA ASP A 306 -37.43 -13.50 -32.29
C ASP A 306 -37.67 -14.83 -31.55
N ASP A 307 -36.87 -15.87 -31.82
CA ASP A 307 -36.88 -17.15 -31.13
C ASP A 307 -35.98 -17.20 -29.88
N MET A 308 -35.48 -16.05 -29.43
CA MET A 308 -34.57 -15.84 -28.29
C MET A 308 -33.16 -16.40 -28.48
N THR A 309 -32.82 -16.95 -29.65
CA THR A 309 -31.43 -17.24 -29.99
C THR A 309 -30.69 -15.95 -30.35
N PHE A 310 -29.37 -15.95 -30.21
CA PHE A 310 -28.54 -14.85 -30.69
C PHE A 310 -27.18 -15.33 -31.19
N GLU A 311 -26.55 -14.48 -32.00
CA GLU A 311 -25.12 -14.53 -32.31
C GLU A 311 -24.50 -13.19 -31.93
N TRP A 312 -23.29 -13.21 -31.37
CA TRP A 312 -22.51 -12.00 -31.15
C TRP A 312 -21.93 -11.51 -32.48
N LYS A 313 -22.23 -10.26 -32.83
CA LYS A 313 -21.67 -9.58 -34.00
C LYS A 313 -20.70 -8.53 -33.53
N SER A 314 -19.48 -8.54 -34.06
CA SER A 314 -18.44 -7.57 -33.71
C SER A 314 -18.70 -6.17 -34.29
N GLU A 315 -19.50 -6.05 -35.35
CA GLU A 315 -19.76 -4.80 -36.06
C GLU A 315 -21.24 -4.69 -36.49
N PRO A 316 -21.85 -3.49 -36.42
CA PRO A 316 -21.31 -2.29 -35.77
C PRO A 316 -21.25 -2.44 -34.25
N ASP A 317 -20.32 -1.76 -33.60
CA ASP A 317 -20.33 -1.67 -32.13
C ASP A 317 -21.58 -0.91 -31.64
N LYS A 318 -22.29 -1.47 -30.65
CA LYS A 318 -23.52 -0.88 -30.07
C LYS A 318 -23.41 -0.64 -28.57
N ASP A 319 -22.19 -0.44 -28.06
CA ASP A 319 -21.91 -0.26 -26.63
C ASP A 319 -22.42 -1.43 -25.78
N GLN A 320 -22.44 -2.64 -26.35
CA GLN A 320 -22.78 -3.86 -25.64
C GLN A 320 -21.52 -4.66 -25.35
N SER A 321 -21.50 -5.31 -24.20
CA SER A 321 -20.40 -6.18 -23.77
C SER A 321 -20.93 -7.38 -23.01
N TYR A 322 -20.12 -8.43 -22.88
CA TYR A 322 -20.45 -9.57 -22.03
C TYR A 322 -19.24 -10.04 -21.22
N LEU A 323 -19.50 -10.61 -20.05
CA LEU A 323 -18.47 -11.11 -19.15
C LEU A 323 -17.76 -12.32 -19.75
N LEU A 324 -16.45 -12.39 -19.53
CA LEU A 324 -15.61 -13.54 -19.79
C LEU A 324 -14.96 -14.00 -18.49
N LYS A 325 -14.79 -15.32 -18.34
CA LYS A 325 -13.99 -15.86 -17.23
C LYS A 325 -12.56 -15.35 -17.32
N LYS A 326 -12.08 -14.72 -16.25
CA LYS A 326 -10.68 -14.34 -16.14
C LYS A 326 -9.85 -15.59 -15.89
N LYS A 327 -8.80 -15.77 -16.70
CA LYS A 327 -7.88 -16.91 -16.59
C LYS A 327 -6.53 -16.43 -16.08
N ASP A 328 -5.90 -17.24 -15.22
CA ASP A 328 -4.50 -17.03 -14.85
C ASP A 328 -3.55 -17.38 -16.02
N ALA A 329 -2.25 -17.19 -15.80
CA ALA A 329 -1.23 -17.50 -16.80
C ALA A 329 -1.18 -18.98 -17.21
N SER A 330 -1.76 -19.89 -16.41
CA SER A 330 -1.91 -21.32 -16.72
C SER A 330 -3.18 -21.63 -17.51
N GLY A 331 -4.04 -20.63 -17.75
CA GLY A 331 -5.31 -20.78 -18.44
C GLY A 331 -6.47 -21.24 -17.52
N LYS A 332 -6.25 -21.34 -16.21
CA LYS A 332 -7.27 -21.76 -15.24
C LYS A 332 -8.14 -20.56 -14.83
N PRO A 333 -9.48 -20.71 -14.80
CA PRO A 333 -10.35 -19.67 -14.29
C PRO A 333 -10.10 -19.33 -12.81
N ASN A 334 -10.22 -18.06 -12.46
CA ASN A 334 -10.15 -17.54 -11.09
C ASN A 334 -11.41 -17.84 -10.24
N ASP A 335 -12.18 -18.88 -10.57
CA ASP A 335 -13.52 -19.13 -10.03
C ASP A 335 -13.54 -19.18 -8.49
N ARG A 336 -12.56 -19.85 -7.86
CA ARG A 336 -12.47 -19.96 -6.39
C ARG A 336 -12.26 -18.61 -5.71
N TYR A 337 -11.57 -17.68 -6.38
CA TYR A 337 -11.41 -16.31 -5.89
C TYR A 337 -12.75 -15.57 -5.89
N ILE A 338 -13.51 -15.66 -7.00
CA ILE A 338 -14.84 -15.05 -7.09
C ILE A 338 -15.78 -15.63 -6.03
N GLU A 339 -15.80 -16.96 -5.86
CA GLU A 339 -16.59 -17.61 -4.80
C GLU A 339 -16.18 -17.11 -3.41
N SER A 340 -14.89 -17.01 -3.09
CA SER A 340 -14.45 -16.53 -1.79
C SER A 340 -14.94 -15.10 -1.50
N VAL A 341 -14.88 -14.22 -2.50
CA VAL A 341 -15.32 -12.82 -2.37
C VAL A 341 -16.83 -12.74 -2.22
N LEU A 342 -17.58 -13.50 -3.03
CA LEU A 342 -19.03 -13.53 -2.94
C LEU A 342 -19.50 -14.18 -1.65
N ASP A 343 -18.84 -15.24 -1.15
CA ASP A 343 -19.20 -15.92 0.09
C ASP A 343 -18.96 -15.01 1.30
N GLU A 344 -17.85 -14.27 1.32
CA GLU A 344 -17.56 -13.25 2.34
C GLU A 344 -18.65 -12.18 2.39
N LEU A 345 -19.06 -11.66 1.23
CA LEU A 345 -20.12 -10.66 1.15
C LEU A 345 -21.49 -11.25 1.53
N LEU A 346 -21.76 -12.50 1.12
CA LEU A 346 -23.03 -13.20 1.35
C LEU A 346 -23.32 -13.43 2.83
N ILE A 347 -22.30 -13.72 3.64
CA ILE A 347 -22.47 -13.98 5.09
C ILE A 347 -22.22 -12.77 5.98
N GLN A 348 -21.92 -11.60 5.39
CA GLN A 348 -21.65 -10.40 6.16
C GLN A 348 -22.88 -10.04 7.02
N PRO A 349 -22.73 -9.91 8.35
CA PRO A 349 -23.83 -9.46 9.19
C PRO A 349 -24.18 -8.01 8.82
N PRO A 350 -25.46 -7.61 8.86
CA PRO A 350 -25.80 -6.22 8.67
C PRO A 350 -25.08 -5.37 9.71
N THR A 351 -24.50 -4.25 9.28
CA THR A 351 -23.70 -3.36 10.14
C THR A 351 -24.53 -2.78 11.30
N THR A 352 -25.86 -2.87 11.21
CA THR A 352 -26.83 -2.47 12.24
C THR A 352 -27.27 -3.57 13.20
N VAL A 353 -26.78 -4.82 13.12
CA VAL A 353 -27.17 -5.88 14.10
C VAL A 353 -26.30 -5.80 15.35
N GLY A 354 -26.70 -4.88 16.22
CA GLY A 354 -26.07 -4.66 17.51
C GLY A 354 -27.00 -4.01 18.54
N LYS A 355 -28.32 -4.20 18.46
CA LYS A 355 -29.24 -4.01 19.61
C LYS A 355 -30.44 -4.96 19.46
N PRO A 356 -30.86 -5.69 20.52
CA PRO A 356 -32.20 -6.26 20.53
C PRO A 356 -33.22 -5.13 20.34
N GLN A 357 -34.12 -5.30 19.37
CA GLN A 357 -35.33 -4.47 19.27
C GLN A 357 -36.21 -4.79 20.49
N ASP A 358 -35.92 -4.12 21.60
CA ASP A 358 -36.98 -3.74 22.50
C ASP A 358 -37.91 -2.81 21.74
N LYS A 359 -39.22 -3.05 21.85
CA LYS A 359 -40.24 -2.07 21.53
C LYS A 359 -39.88 -0.73 22.21
N ARG A 360 -39.35 0.23 21.44
CA ARG A 360 -39.31 1.64 21.83
C ARG A 360 -39.92 2.49 20.74
N THR A 361 -41.23 2.58 20.80
CA THR A 361 -41.93 3.82 20.50
C THR A 361 -41.49 4.85 21.55
N GLY A 362 -40.40 5.58 21.27
CA GLY A 362 -39.91 6.69 22.07
C GLY A 362 -38.61 7.24 21.48
N ASP A 363 -38.56 8.55 21.21
CA ASP A 363 -37.35 9.23 20.74
C ASP A 363 -36.15 8.88 21.63
N THR A 364 -35.04 8.42 21.04
CA THR A 364 -33.78 8.21 21.77
C THR A 364 -33.37 9.55 22.39
N SER A 365 -33.17 9.57 23.70
CA SER A 365 -32.84 10.82 24.40
C SER A 365 -31.52 11.40 23.92
N SER A 366 -31.41 12.72 23.95
CA SER A 366 -30.17 13.43 23.58
C SER A 366 -28.95 12.95 24.38
N GLU A 367 -29.13 12.63 25.66
CA GLU A 367 -28.07 12.08 26.52
C GLU A 367 -27.54 10.73 26.01
N GLU A 368 -28.43 9.86 25.56
CA GLU A 368 -28.06 8.53 25.04
C GLU A 368 -27.36 8.65 23.67
N LEU A 369 -27.78 9.58 22.82
CA LEU A 369 -27.08 9.88 21.55
C LEU A 369 -25.67 10.45 21.80
N ILE A 370 -25.51 11.35 22.79
CA ILE A 370 -24.19 11.88 23.19
C ILE A 370 -23.30 10.74 23.69
N LYS A 371 -23.84 9.87 24.55
CA LYS A 371 -23.12 8.71 25.09
C LYS A 371 -22.69 7.74 23.99
N GLN A 372 -23.57 7.46 23.03
CA GLN A 372 -23.23 6.62 21.88
C GLN A 372 -22.16 7.28 21.01
N ALA A 373 -22.30 8.57 20.69
CA ALA A 373 -21.32 9.30 19.89
C ALA A 373 -19.93 9.32 20.56
N GLY A 374 -19.87 9.56 21.88
CA GLY A 374 -18.62 9.52 22.62
C GLY A 374 -18.01 8.10 22.75
N ASN A 375 -18.83 7.05 22.80
CA ASN A 375 -18.33 5.68 22.84
C ASN A 375 -18.07 5.06 21.45
N ALA A 376 -18.43 5.74 20.36
CA ALA A 376 -18.17 5.29 19.00
C ALA A 376 -16.67 5.21 18.69
N GLN A 377 -16.22 4.03 18.25
CA GLN A 377 -14.82 3.77 17.88
C GLN A 377 -14.52 4.22 16.45
N ASP A 378 -15.53 4.16 15.57
CA ASP A 378 -15.46 4.59 14.19
C ASP A 378 -15.92 6.05 14.03
N GLU A 379 -15.21 6.81 13.20
CA GLU A 379 -15.47 8.22 12.97
C GLU A 379 -16.74 8.45 12.15
N THR A 380 -17.07 7.53 11.22
CA THR A 380 -18.30 7.59 10.42
C THR A 380 -19.52 7.38 11.30
N GLU A 381 -19.45 6.43 12.23
CA GLU A 381 -20.52 6.19 13.20
C GLU A 381 -20.69 7.36 14.17
N ARG A 382 -19.59 7.93 14.69
CA ARG A 382 -19.65 9.14 15.53
C ARG A 382 -20.31 10.29 14.78
N GLN A 383 -19.94 10.50 13.51
CA GLN A 383 -20.54 11.52 12.65
C GLN A 383 -22.03 11.28 12.47
N ARG A 384 -22.46 10.02 12.21
CA ARG A 384 -23.86 9.65 12.04
C ARG A 384 -24.67 9.98 13.31
N LEU A 385 -24.19 9.60 14.48
CA LEU A 385 -24.84 9.84 15.78
C LEU A 385 -24.94 11.33 16.10
N LEU A 386 -23.91 12.13 15.79
CA LEU A 386 -23.95 13.58 15.95
C LEU A 386 -24.94 14.24 14.97
N ARG A 387 -25.04 13.75 13.73
CA ARG A 387 -26.06 14.20 12.78
C ARG A 387 -27.48 13.82 13.24
N GLU A 388 -27.65 12.66 13.86
CA GLU A 388 -28.91 12.25 14.48
C GLU A 388 -29.28 13.17 15.65
N LEU A 389 -28.33 13.46 16.55
CA LEU A 389 -28.52 14.41 17.65
C LEU A 389 -28.87 15.81 17.15
N SER A 390 -28.25 16.26 16.04
CA SER A 390 -28.56 17.57 15.44
C SER A 390 -30.00 17.72 14.95
N LYS A 391 -30.72 16.60 14.79
CA LYS A 391 -32.12 16.54 14.34
C LYS A 391 -33.06 16.05 15.44
N SER A 392 -32.56 15.76 16.64
CA SER A 392 -33.37 15.18 17.72
C SER A 392 -34.34 16.20 18.28
N SER A 393 -35.62 15.85 18.34
CA SER A 393 -36.69 16.60 19.02
C SER A 393 -36.44 16.78 20.52
N THR A 394 -35.61 15.92 21.12
CA THR A 394 -35.28 15.94 22.55
C THR A 394 -34.10 16.86 22.89
N ALA A 395 -33.41 17.41 21.89
CA ALA A 395 -32.27 18.32 22.05
C ALA A 395 -32.74 19.78 22.02
N SER A 396 -32.10 20.64 22.82
CA SER A 396 -32.30 22.09 22.70
C SER A 396 -31.79 22.59 21.33
N PRO A 397 -32.31 23.71 20.80
CA PRO A 397 -31.80 24.30 19.56
C PRO A 397 -30.29 24.58 19.59
N SER A 398 -29.75 24.97 20.76
CA SER A 398 -28.31 25.15 20.94
C SER A 398 -27.54 23.84 20.80
N LEU A 399 -28.00 22.77 21.46
CA LEU A 399 -27.37 21.46 21.39
C LEU A 399 -27.46 20.86 19.98
N GLN A 400 -28.54 21.11 19.25
CA GLN A 400 -28.69 20.72 17.85
C GLN A 400 -27.63 21.39 16.95
N ALA A 401 -27.45 22.70 17.11
CA ALA A 401 -26.45 23.47 16.36
C ALA A 401 -25.01 23.06 16.70
N GLU A 402 -24.74 22.81 17.98
CA GLU A 402 -23.45 22.30 18.46
C GLU A 402 -23.17 20.89 17.89
N ALA A 403 -24.18 20.00 17.88
CA ALA A 403 -24.06 18.66 17.31
C ALA A 403 -23.80 18.70 15.79
N ALA A 404 -24.46 19.60 15.06
CA ALA A 404 -24.19 19.83 13.64
C ALA A 404 -22.75 20.34 13.40
N THR A 405 -22.29 21.28 14.24
CA THR A 405 -20.93 21.83 14.18
C THR A 405 -19.89 20.74 14.41
N LEU A 406 -20.06 19.93 15.46
CA LEU A 406 -19.14 18.84 15.76
C LEU A 406 -19.20 17.75 14.68
N ALA A 407 -20.38 17.41 14.14
CA ALA A 407 -20.51 16.46 13.04
C ALA A 407 -19.75 16.91 11.78
N ALA A 408 -19.81 18.20 11.44
CA ALA A 408 -19.04 18.77 10.34
C ALA A 408 -17.53 18.71 10.60
N PHE A 409 -17.11 18.92 11.85
CA PHE A 409 -15.72 18.70 12.23
C PHE A 409 -15.29 17.23 12.07
N VAL A 410 -16.11 16.25 12.52
CA VAL A 410 -15.80 14.81 12.35
C VAL A 410 -15.71 14.44 10.86
N GLU A 411 -16.59 14.99 10.04
CA GLU A 411 -16.53 14.81 8.59
C GLU A 411 -15.20 15.27 8.01
N LYS A 412 -14.77 16.48 8.39
CA LYS A 412 -13.49 17.04 7.98
C LYS A 412 -12.33 16.18 8.48
N TRP A 413 -12.39 15.72 9.74
CA TRP A 413 -11.40 14.81 10.33
C TRP A 413 -11.24 13.50 9.56
N ASN A 414 -12.33 12.99 8.99
CA ASN A 414 -12.34 11.75 8.24
C ASN A 414 -11.96 11.93 6.76
N ARG A 415 -12.44 12.99 6.10
CA ARG A 415 -12.38 13.12 4.63
C ARG A 415 -11.35 14.13 4.10
N SER A 416 -10.86 15.04 4.93
CA SER A 416 -9.87 16.04 4.51
C SER A 416 -8.44 15.50 4.63
N GLY A 417 -7.44 16.33 4.28
CA GLY A 417 -6.04 16.02 4.55
C GLY A 417 -5.80 15.82 6.05
N LEU A 418 -4.92 14.88 6.39
CA LEU A 418 -4.70 14.41 7.76
C LEU A 418 -4.26 15.51 8.74
N LYS A 419 -3.59 16.56 8.22
CA LYS A 419 -3.04 17.70 8.96
C LYS A 419 -3.80 19.03 8.72
N PHE A 420 -5.11 18.98 8.44
CA PHE A 420 -5.90 20.19 8.12
C PHE A 420 -5.89 21.29 9.21
N TYR A 421 -5.51 20.96 10.44
CA TYR A 421 -5.47 21.87 11.59
C TYR A 421 -4.25 22.81 11.59
N GLY A 422 -3.22 22.52 10.79
CA GLY A 422 -2.03 23.38 10.69
C GLY A 422 -1.44 23.72 12.06
N LYS A 423 -1.21 25.02 12.33
CA LYS A 423 -0.64 25.50 13.61
C LYS A 423 -1.58 25.45 14.81
N GLN A 424 -2.86 25.09 14.62
CA GLN A 424 -3.86 25.04 15.70
C GLN A 424 -3.84 23.70 16.46
N TRP A 425 -2.82 22.86 16.26
CA TRP A 425 -2.70 21.54 16.90
C TRP A 425 -2.72 21.59 18.43
N ASP A 426 -2.30 22.69 19.06
CA ASP A 426 -2.27 22.80 20.53
C ASP A 426 -3.52 23.42 21.15
N ALA A 427 -4.31 24.14 20.35
CA ALA A 427 -5.51 24.85 20.78
C ALA A 427 -6.42 25.03 19.57
N TYR A 428 -7.16 23.98 19.22
CA TYR A 428 -8.08 24.01 18.10
C TYR A 428 -9.44 24.53 18.56
N ASP A 429 -10.01 25.50 17.83
CA ASP A 429 -11.37 25.96 18.09
C ASP A 429 -12.38 25.04 17.40
N PHE A 430 -13.08 24.23 18.20
CA PHE A 430 -14.10 23.31 17.71
C PHE A 430 -15.48 23.98 17.54
N GLY A 431 -15.63 25.24 17.96
CA GLY A 431 -16.93 25.92 17.97
C GLY A 431 -17.93 25.34 18.98
N ILE A 432 -17.44 24.61 20.01
CA ILE A 432 -18.27 23.98 21.04
C ILE A 432 -17.95 24.61 22.41
N PRO A 433 -18.90 25.30 23.06
CA PRO A 433 -18.65 26.00 24.33
C PRO A 433 -18.36 25.02 25.47
N GLU A 434 -17.54 25.41 26.45
CA GLU A 434 -17.16 24.55 27.59
C GLU A 434 -18.36 24.05 28.42
N SER A 435 -19.46 24.81 28.42
CA SER A 435 -20.71 24.44 29.08
C SER A 435 -21.51 23.37 28.34
N SER A 436 -21.17 23.05 27.09
CA SER A 436 -21.89 22.05 26.29
C SER A 436 -21.57 20.63 26.75
N PRO A 437 -22.56 19.71 26.82
CA PRO A 437 -22.31 18.30 27.08
C PRO A 437 -21.49 17.62 25.96
N LEU A 438 -21.42 18.21 24.75
CA LEU A 438 -20.58 17.74 23.65
C LEU A 438 -19.11 18.17 23.79
N HIS A 439 -18.81 19.14 24.64
CA HIS A 439 -17.45 19.69 24.76
C HIS A 439 -16.42 18.60 25.12
N VAL A 440 -16.80 17.63 25.96
CA VAL A 440 -15.89 16.53 26.34
C VAL A 440 -15.43 15.70 25.13
N ILE A 441 -16.24 15.61 24.05
CA ILE A 441 -15.84 14.88 22.83
C ILE A 441 -14.65 15.57 22.14
N THR A 442 -14.54 16.89 22.24
CA THR A 442 -13.45 17.66 21.63
C THR A 442 -12.07 17.28 22.20
N ALA A 443 -12.03 16.82 23.46
CA ALA A 443 -10.79 16.38 24.12
C ALA A 443 -10.14 15.20 23.37
N LEU A 444 -10.91 14.28 22.78
CA LEU A 444 -10.32 13.18 21.98
C LEU A 444 -9.51 13.72 20.80
N TYR A 445 -10.06 14.70 20.07
CA TYR A 445 -9.40 15.27 18.90
C TYR A 445 -8.23 16.17 19.27
N GLN A 446 -8.39 16.97 20.34
CA GLN A 446 -7.30 17.80 20.85
C GLN A 446 -6.12 16.93 21.32
N GLY A 447 -6.39 15.82 22.01
CA GLY A 447 -5.39 14.83 22.41
C GLY A 447 -4.71 14.17 21.20
N ARG A 448 -5.49 13.77 20.18
CA ARG A 448 -4.96 13.22 18.92
C ARG A 448 -4.03 14.21 18.21
N MET A 449 -4.43 15.48 18.08
CA MET A 449 -3.59 16.51 17.44
C MET A 449 -2.26 16.69 18.17
N ARG A 450 -2.27 16.78 19.51
CA ARG A 450 -1.05 16.91 20.32
C ARG A 450 -0.17 15.66 20.24
N ALA A 451 -0.76 14.47 20.29
CA ALA A 451 -0.03 13.21 20.20
C ALA A 451 0.68 13.07 18.84
N TRP A 452 -0.02 13.32 17.74
CA TRP A 452 0.59 13.23 16.41
C TRP A 452 1.58 14.34 16.12
N GLN A 453 1.38 15.53 16.68
CA GLN A 453 2.39 16.59 16.61
C GLN A 453 3.70 16.18 17.29
N LEU A 454 3.62 15.44 18.42
CA LEU A 454 4.79 14.92 19.11
C LEU A 454 5.48 13.78 18.35
N ILE A 455 4.72 12.89 17.71
CA ILE A 455 5.26 11.78 16.90
C ILE A 455 6.04 12.32 15.68
N GLU A 456 5.44 13.28 14.97
CA GLU A 456 5.95 13.83 13.71
C GLU A 456 7.15 14.77 13.92
N ASN A 457 6.99 15.78 14.80
CA ASN A 457 7.91 16.91 14.84
C ASN A 457 9.11 16.62 15.75
N SER A 458 10.21 16.25 15.12
CA SER A 458 11.49 15.97 15.79
C SER A 458 12.00 17.13 16.66
N THR A 459 11.70 18.38 16.32
CA THR A 459 12.14 19.57 17.07
C THR A 459 11.43 19.66 18.42
N ILE A 460 10.10 19.50 18.43
CA ILE A 460 9.32 19.49 19.68
C ILE A 460 9.67 18.24 20.49
N ARG A 461 9.72 17.10 19.80
CA ARG A 461 9.92 15.79 20.36
C ARG A 461 11.25 15.63 21.11
N SER A 462 12.32 16.19 20.57
CA SER A 462 13.66 16.16 21.19
C SER A 462 13.88 17.29 22.20
N HIS A 463 12.93 18.22 22.35
CA HIS A 463 13.06 19.33 23.28
C HIS A 463 12.82 18.84 24.72
N PRO A 464 13.76 19.06 25.66
CA PRO A 464 13.72 18.46 27.00
C PRO A 464 12.58 18.98 27.90
N VAL A 465 11.98 20.11 27.54
CA VAL A 465 10.85 20.73 28.27
C VAL A 465 9.52 20.61 27.52
N GLU A 466 9.46 21.12 26.29
CA GLU A 466 8.22 21.11 25.49
C GLU A 466 7.72 19.71 25.11
N GLY A 467 8.60 18.74 24.83
CA GLY A 467 8.22 17.36 24.53
C GLY A 467 7.42 16.72 25.67
N PRO A 468 7.98 16.65 26.91
CA PRO A 468 7.26 16.15 28.08
C PRO A 468 5.94 16.85 28.37
N LYS A 469 5.95 18.19 28.30
CA LYS A 469 4.77 19.01 28.56
C LYS A 469 3.65 18.74 27.57
N LEU A 470 3.97 18.59 26.28
CA LEU A 470 2.98 18.30 25.24
C LEU A 470 2.35 16.93 25.41
N HIS A 471 3.17 15.91 25.72
CA HIS A 471 2.65 14.57 26.00
C HIS A 471 1.75 14.54 27.22
N GLN A 472 2.16 15.18 28.33
CA GLN A 472 1.34 15.24 29.54
C GLN A 472 -0.05 15.81 29.22
N ARG A 473 -0.11 16.91 28.47
CA ARG A 473 -1.37 17.54 28.04
C ARG A 473 -2.21 16.62 27.15
N ALA A 474 -1.58 15.92 26.19
CA ALA A 474 -2.28 14.94 25.37
C ALA A 474 -2.90 13.82 26.23
N CYS A 475 -2.14 13.27 27.18
CA CYS A 475 -2.66 12.27 28.13
C CYS A 475 -3.79 12.80 29.01
N GLU A 476 -3.72 14.07 29.44
CA GLU A 476 -4.79 14.71 30.20
C GLU A 476 -6.09 14.81 29.39
N ASP A 477 -6.02 15.14 28.09
CA ASP A 477 -7.18 15.14 27.21
C ASP A 477 -7.78 13.73 27.07
N PHE A 478 -6.94 12.72 26.84
CA PHE A 478 -7.41 11.34 26.71
C PHE A 478 -8.04 10.82 28.01
N ARG A 479 -7.48 11.16 29.18
CA ARG A 479 -8.08 10.82 30.48
C ARG A 479 -9.42 11.52 30.70
N ARG A 480 -9.52 12.81 30.31
CA ARG A 480 -10.77 13.57 30.37
C ARG A 480 -11.86 12.91 29.53
N TYR A 481 -11.54 12.53 28.30
CA TYR A 481 -12.47 11.83 27.42
C TYR A 481 -12.83 10.44 27.96
N GLN A 482 -11.84 9.63 28.35
CA GLN A 482 -12.06 8.26 28.83
C GLN A 482 -12.94 8.22 30.09
N LYS A 483 -12.83 9.23 30.96
CA LYS A 483 -13.70 9.34 32.14
C LYS A 483 -15.18 9.48 31.77
N ALA A 484 -15.50 10.20 30.70
CA ALA A 484 -16.88 10.37 30.24
C ALA A 484 -17.37 9.21 29.36
N PHE A 485 -16.47 8.60 28.58
CA PHE A 485 -16.79 7.57 27.60
C PHE A 485 -15.90 6.33 27.77
N PRO A 486 -16.07 5.55 28.87
CA PRO A 486 -15.17 4.47 29.23
C PRO A 486 -15.25 3.23 28.32
N GLN A 487 -16.26 3.12 27.46
CA GLN A 487 -16.40 2.01 26.52
C GLN A 487 -15.60 2.26 25.23
N ASN A 488 -15.12 3.49 25.00
CA ASN A 488 -14.23 3.78 23.89
C ASN A 488 -12.80 3.33 24.22
N PRO A 489 -12.22 2.36 23.48
CA PRO A 489 -10.88 1.87 23.78
C PRO A 489 -9.77 2.79 23.24
N ILE A 490 -10.07 3.69 22.29
CA ILE A 490 -9.06 4.55 21.62
C ILE A 490 -8.30 5.44 22.60
N PRO A 491 -8.92 6.20 23.53
CA PRO A 491 -8.17 6.94 24.54
C PRO A 491 -7.29 6.03 25.41
N GLY A 492 -7.76 4.81 25.70
CA GLY A 492 -7.00 3.82 26.44
C GLY A 492 -5.71 3.42 25.71
N MET A 493 -5.79 3.26 24.39
CA MET A 493 -4.65 2.97 23.52
C MET A 493 -3.54 4.01 23.68
N TYR A 494 -3.87 5.31 23.60
CA TYR A 494 -2.90 6.40 23.82
C TYR A 494 -2.40 6.47 25.27
N LEU A 495 -3.13 5.91 26.23
CA LEU A 495 -2.73 5.82 27.64
C LEU A 495 -1.97 4.51 27.95
N GLY A 496 -1.58 3.75 26.93
CA GLY A 496 -0.79 2.52 27.07
C GLY A 496 -1.62 1.25 27.34
N LYS A 497 -2.94 1.28 27.19
CA LYS A 497 -3.80 0.09 27.25
C LYS A 497 -3.98 -0.49 25.84
N PRO A 498 -3.31 -1.59 25.49
CA PRO A 498 -3.34 -2.10 24.13
C PRO A 498 -4.74 -2.57 23.71
N ILE A 499 -5.07 -2.35 22.44
CA ILE A 499 -6.26 -2.92 21.80
C ILE A 499 -5.82 -4.17 21.02
N PRO A 500 -6.27 -5.39 21.37
CA PRO A 500 -5.92 -6.59 20.62
C PRO A 500 -6.32 -6.49 19.14
N TRP A 501 -5.41 -6.84 18.24
CA TRP A 501 -5.67 -6.93 16.80
C TRP A 501 -5.89 -8.39 16.41
N LEU A 502 -7.17 -8.76 16.33
CA LEU A 502 -7.64 -10.08 15.90
C LEU A 502 -7.47 -10.21 14.39
N ASN A 503 -6.99 -11.38 13.93
CA ASN A 503 -6.73 -11.64 12.52
C ASN A 503 -8.05 -11.61 11.71
N SER A 504 -8.04 -10.87 10.61
CA SER A 504 -9.14 -10.79 9.63
C SER A 504 -9.53 -12.15 9.03
N VAL A 505 -8.62 -13.13 9.01
CA VAL A 505 -8.83 -14.47 8.43
C VAL A 505 -9.42 -15.48 9.41
N SER A 506 -9.14 -15.39 10.72
CA SER A 506 -9.58 -16.41 11.70
C SER A 506 -10.63 -15.95 12.69
N GLN A 507 -10.86 -14.63 12.85
CA GLN A 507 -11.67 -14.05 13.92
C GLN A 507 -11.37 -14.62 15.33
N THR A 508 -10.18 -15.19 15.52
CA THR A 508 -9.72 -15.66 16.83
C THR A 508 -8.74 -14.65 17.42
N SER A 509 -8.81 -14.53 18.75
CA SER A 509 -7.63 -14.72 19.58
C SER A 509 -6.37 -15.17 18.85
N PHE A 510 -5.43 -14.30 18.43
CA PHE A 510 -4.03 -14.76 18.41
C PHE A 510 -3.63 -14.91 19.88
N ASP A 511 -4.09 -15.99 20.50
CA ASP A 511 -3.54 -16.44 21.77
C ASP A 511 -2.09 -16.81 21.49
N THR A 512 -1.17 -16.18 22.21
CA THR A 512 0.27 -16.45 22.08
C THR A 512 0.63 -17.90 22.36
N ASN A 513 -0.28 -18.67 22.98
CA ASN A 513 -0.15 -20.10 23.22
C ASN A 513 -0.67 -20.98 22.07
N SER A 514 -1.28 -20.41 21.03
CA SER A 514 -1.74 -21.13 19.84
C SER A 514 -1.33 -20.41 18.54
N LEU A 515 -0.08 -20.60 18.14
CA LEU A 515 0.29 -20.47 16.72
C LEU A 515 -0.63 -21.40 15.90
N PRO A 516 -1.11 -21.02 14.70
CA PRO A 516 -1.92 -21.91 13.86
C PRO A 516 -1.23 -23.27 13.64
N ASP A 517 -2.00 -24.36 13.77
CA ASP A 517 -1.77 -25.81 13.50
C ASP A 517 -0.50 -26.31 12.75
N THR A 518 0.69 -25.80 13.05
CA THR A 518 1.98 -26.31 12.52
C THR A 518 3.02 -26.41 13.64
N PRO A 519 2.88 -27.34 14.60
CA PRO A 519 3.77 -27.44 15.77
C PRO A 519 5.25 -27.66 15.42
N ASP A 520 5.57 -28.10 14.20
CA ASP A 520 6.93 -28.43 13.76
C ASP A 520 7.61 -27.36 12.88
N ALA A 521 6.94 -26.24 12.56
CA ALA A 521 7.55 -25.18 11.76
C ALA A 521 8.52 -24.33 12.61
N PRO A 522 9.68 -23.87 12.08
CA PRO A 522 10.58 -23.01 12.84
C PRO A 522 9.91 -21.70 13.26
N GLU A 523 10.12 -21.29 14.51
CA GLU A 523 9.47 -20.12 15.10
C GLU A 523 9.67 -18.84 14.26
N TRP A 524 10.88 -18.63 13.72
CA TRP A 524 11.17 -17.46 12.88
C TRP A 524 10.26 -17.40 11.63
N ALA A 525 9.94 -18.55 11.03
CA ALA A 525 9.14 -18.62 9.81
C ALA A 525 7.68 -18.27 10.12
N VAL A 526 7.16 -18.79 11.22
CA VAL A 526 5.80 -18.48 11.69
C VAL A 526 5.66 -17.00 12.05
N LEU A 527 6.64 -16.45 12.79
CA LEU A 527 6.67 -15.04 13.17
C LEU A 527 6.83 -14.12 11.95
N GLN A 528 7.65 -14.50 10.96
CA GLN A 528 7.85 -13.70 9.76
C GLN A 528 6.57 -13.65 8.91
N ARG A 529 5.94 -14.81 8.66
CA ARG A 529 4.66 -14.90 7.93
C ARG A 529 3.60 -14.01 8.58
N GLU A 530 3.38 -14.16 9.90
CA GLU A 530 2.39 -13.37 10.64
C GLU A 530 2.61 -11.86 10.45
N GLN A 531 3.86 -11.40 10.59
CA GLN A 531 4.16 -9.98 10.50
C GLN A 531 4.02 -9.44 9.08
N ILE A 532 4.40 -10.21 8.05
CA ILE A 532 4.23 -9.81 6.65
C ILE A 532 2.75 -9.71 6.28
N GLU A 533 1.92 -10.65 6.74
CA GLU A 533 0.46 -10.61 6.54
C GLU A 533 -0.19 -9.43 7.25
N ARG A 534 0.20 -9.14 8.49
CA ARG A 534 -0.24 -7.95 9.23
C ARG A 534 0.19 -6.66 8.54
N LEU A 535 1.45 -6.55 8.10
CA LEU A 535 1.91 -5.39 7.32
C LEU A 535 1.08 -5.22 6.04
N ARG A 536 0.79 -6.32 5.33
CA ARG A 536 -0.08 -6.30 4.14
C ARG A 536 -1.48 -5.81 4.48
N GLU A 537 -2.08 -6.23 5.59
CA GLU A 537 -3.40 -5.75 6.04
C GLU A 537 -3.38 -4.24 6.31
N ILE A 538 -2.32 -3.70 6.94
CA ILE A 538 -2.14 -2.25 7.12
C ILE A 538 -2.05 -1.55 5.76
N ILE A 539 -1.21 -2.03 4.84
CA ILE A 539 -1.06 -1.44 3.49
C ILE A 539 -2.41 -1.41 2.78
N HIS A 540 -3.13 -2.54 2.79
CA HIS A 540 -4.41 -2.68 2.10
C HIS A 540 -5.48 -1.79 2.71
N TRP A 541 -5.50 -1.63 4.04
CA TRP A 541 -6.39 -0.68 4.71
C TRP A 541 -6.17 0.75 4.20
N TRP A 542 -4.91 1.20 4.08
CA TRP A 542 -4.61 2.54 3.53
C TRP A 542 -5.08 2.68 2.09
N ILE A 543 -4.88 1.64 1.26
CA ILE A 543 -5.34 1.64 -0.13
C ILE A 543 -6.87 1.76 -0.19
N ASP A 544 -7.59 0.96 0.59
CA ASP A 544 -9.05 0.89 0.53
C ASP A 544 -9.75 2.10 1.16
N ASN A 545 -9.18 2.65 2.23
CA ASN A 545 -9.86 3.66 3.05
C ASN A 545 -9.35 5.09 2.81
N ARG A 546 -8.16 5.24 2.22
CA ARG A 546 -7.47 6.54 2.17
C ARG A 546 -6.93 6.91 0.79
N GLN A 547 -6.69 5.96 -0.12
CA GLN A 547 -6.16 6.30 -1.43
C GLN A 547 -7.19 7.07 -2.27
N ARG A 548 -6.81 8.29 -2.65
CA ARG A 548 -7.63 9.22 -3.46
C ARG A 548 -7.49 8.93 -4.95
N GLU A 549 -8.29 9.61 -5.76
CA GLU A 549 -8.22 9.49 -7.23
C GLU A 549 -6.87 9.87 -7.81
N ASP A 550 -6.22 10.88 -7.23
CA ASP A 550 -4.87 11.34 -7.58
C ASP A 550 -3.74 10.50 -6.96
N GLY A 551 -4.11 9.44 -6.21
CA GLY A 551 -3.19 8.49 -5.60
C GLY A 551 -2.73 8.86 -4.18
N GLN A 552 -2.98 10.07 -3.69
CA GLN A 552 -2.60 10.50 -2.33
C GLN A 552 -3.37 9.70 -1.26
N PHE A 553 -2.76 9.53 -0.08
CA PHE A 553 -3.33 8.86 1.09
C PHE A 553 -3.77 9.84 2.18
N GLY A 554 -3.53 11.14 1.97
CA GLY A 554 -4.05 12.22 2.80
C GLY A 554 -3.02 12.89 3.69
N GLY A 555 -1.78 12.37 3.80
CA GLY A 555 -0.66 13.10 4.39
C GLY A 555 -0.18 14.24 3.48
N GLY A 556 -0.47 14.16 2.19
CA GLY A 556 0.02 15.08 1.18
C GLY A 556 1.23 14.48 0.45
N TRP A 557 1.67 15.13 -0.63
CA TRP A 557 2.69 14.56 -1.50
C TRP A 557 4.05 14.27 -0.84
N GLY A 558 4.48 15.10 0.11
CA GLY A 558 5.71 14.89 0.88
C GLY A 558 5.60 13.66 1.76
N ASP A 559 4.68 13.66 2.74
CA ASP A 559 4.53 12.52 3.65
C ASP A 559 4.14 11.20 2.94
N ASP A 560 3.22 11.24 1.97
CA ASP A 560 2.71 10.04 1.29
C ASP A 560 3.80 9.35 0.46
N CYS A 561 4.83 10.07 0.01
CA CYS A 561 5.91 9.49 -0.78
C CYS A 561 6.87 8.64 0.02
N GLU A 562 6.89 8.74 1.35
CA GLU A 562 7.72 7.86 2.19
C GLU A 562 7.07 6.50 2.46
N MET A 563 5.79 6.31 2.14
CA MET A 563 5.05 5.10 2.52
C MET A 563 5.65 3.82 1.94
N TRP A 564 6.18 3.87 0.70
CA TRP A 564 6.77 2.69 0.06
C TRP A 564 7.95 2.11 0.85
N ARG A 565 8.66 2.93 1.64
CA ARG A 565 9.82 2.51 2.43
C ARG A 565 9.45 1.41 3.42
N TRP A 566 8.28 1.51 4.08
CA TRP A 566 7.80 0.45 4.98
C TRP A 566 6.94 -0.60 4.28
N TRP A 567 6.50 -0.35 3.05
CA TRP A 567 5.82 -1.35 2.21
C TRP A 567 6.80 -2.37 1.64
N ALA A 568 8.10 -2.08 1.64
CA ALA A 568 9.11 -2.78 0.86
C ALA A 568 9.13 -4.31 1.02
N SER A 569 8.88 -4.85 2.22
CA SER A 569 8.81 -6.31 2.43
C SER A 569 7.70 -6.96 1.59
N VAL A 570 6.55 -6.29 1.44
CA VAL A 570 5.40 -6.75 0.64
C VAL A 570 5.54 -6.29 -0.82
N LEU A 571 5.82 -5.01 -1.04
CA LEU A 571 5.87 -4.34 -2.34
C LEU A 571 7.04 -4.79 -3.20
N LEU A 572 8.24 -4.88 -2.62
CA LEU A 572 9.47 -5.20 -3.34
C LEU A 572 9.89 -6.66 -3.15
N GLY A 573 9.60 -7.25 -1.99
CA GLY A 573 9.89 -8.66 -1.69
C GLY A 573 8.99 -9.66 -2.44
N PHE A 574 7.71 -9.31 -2.65
CA PHE A 574 6.69 -10.20 -3.23
C PHE A 574 5.97 -9.57 -4.44
N ASP A 575 4.96 -10.26 -4.98
CA ASP A 575 4.10 -9.80 -6.07
C ASP A 575 2.67 -9.49 -5.59
N ASP A 576 2.53 -8.55 -4.64
CA ASP A 576 1.23 -8.02 -4.23
C ASP A 576 0.72 -6.95 -5.22
N LYS A 577 -0.16 -7.36 -6.14
CA LYS A 577 -0.67 -6.49 -7.22
C LYS A 577 -1.36 -5.22 -6.73
N LYS A 578 -2.05 -5.29 -5.59
CA LYS A 578 -2.77 -4.14 -5.01
C LYS A 578 -1.79 -3.06 -4.55
N SER A 579 -0.79 -3.45 -3.75
CA SER A 579 0.29 -2.54 -3.30
C SER A 579 1.06 -1.98 -4.48
N LEU A 580 1.40 -2.82 -5.47
CA LEU A 580 2.08 -2.41 -6.70
C LEU A 580 1.29 -1.33 -7.47
N THR A 581 0.01 -1.60 -7.73
CA THR A 581 -0.86 -0.69 -8.47
C THR A 581 -1.02 0.65 -7.74
N ALA A 582 -1.25 0.60 -6.42
CA ALA A 582 -1.39 1.78 -5.60
C ALA A 582 -0.12 2.63 -5.56
N GLN A 583 1.06 2.01 -5.40
CA GLN A 583 2.33 2.73 -5.39
C GLN A 583 2.63 3.36 -6.75
N LEU A 584 2.44 2.62 -7.85
CA LEU A 584 2.65 3.16 -9.19
C LEU A 584 1.70 4.33 -9.49
N LYS A 585 0.44 4.25 -9.05
CA LYS A 585 -0.53 5.34 -9.18
C LYS A 585 -0.04 6.61 -8.47
N PHE A 586 0.37 6.49 -7.22
CA PHE A 586 0.88 7.62 -6.45
C PHE A 586 2.15 8.22 -7.07
N SER A 587 3.22 7.42 -7.24
CA SER A 587 4.51 7.95 -7.71
C SER A 587 4.43 8.53 -9.13
N LYS A 588 3.67 7.93 -10.04
CA LYS A 588 3.47 8.50 -11.39
C LYS A 588 2.73 9.84 -11.33
N SER A 589 1.73 9.96 -10.46
CA SER A 589 0.97 11.20 -10.28
C SER A 589 1.84 12.29 -9.66
N ALA A 590 2.62 11.95 -8.62
CA ALA A 590 3.58 12.87 -7.99
C ALA A 590 4.59 13.40 -9.01
N MET A 591 5.18 12.52 -9.83
CA MET A 591 6.16 12.87 -10.87
C MET A 591 5.57 13.63 -12.07
N ASN A 592 4.25 13.81 -12.15
CA ASN A 592 3.60 14.64 -13.17
C ASN A 592 3.26 16.06 -12.67
N ARG A 593 3.54 16.37 -11.40
CA ARG A 593 3.21 17.68 -10.81
C ARG A 593 4.01 18.83 -11.47
N PRO A 594 3.41 20.03 -11.65
CA PRO A 594 4.04 21.13 -12.38
C PRO A 594 5.43 21.56 -11.87
N HIS A 595 5.64 21.60 -10.55
CA HIS A 595 6.90 22.03 -9.95
C HIS A 595 8.03 21.02 -10.15
N LEU A 596 7.74 19.77 -10.55
CA LEU A 596 8.74 18.76 -10.89
C LEU A 596 9.00 18.63 -12.40
N LYS A 597 8.31 19.40 -13.26
CA LYS A 597 8.50 19.32 -14.73
C LYS A 597 9.94 19.59 -15.18
N GLY A 598 10.71 20.36 -14.40
CA GLY A 598 12.14 20.61 -14.62
C GLY A 598 13.05 19.43 -14.26
N GLY A 599 12.56 18.47 -13.48
CA GLY A 599 13.30 17.28 -13.04
C GLY A 599 13.70 17.29 -11.55
N PHE A 600 13.48 18.39 -10.84
CA PHE A 600 13.74 18.52 -9.41
C PHE A 600 12.96 19.71 -8.83
N ASN A 601 12.89 19.82 -7.49
CA ASN A 601 12.20 20.90 -6.79
C ASN A 601 12.73 22.28 -7.24
N GLN A 602 11.84 23.24 -7.54
CA GLN A 602 12.20 24.58 -7.99
C GLN A 602 12.43 25.57 -6.84
N GLU A 603 11.97 25.25 -5.63
CA GLU A 603 12.12 26.11 -4.46
C GLU A 603 13.35 25.70 -3.65
N ILE A 604 14.10 26.70 -3.15
CA ILE A 604 15.25 26.44 -2.28
C ILE A 604 14.72 26.07 -0.89
N THR A 605 14.86 24.79 -0.54
CA THR A 605 14.59 24.23 0.79
C THR A 605 15.71 23.29 1.18
N ASP A 606 15.71 22.78 2.41
CA ASP A 606 16.71 21.81 2.85
C ASP A 606 16.65 20.51 2.02
N VAL A 607 17.77 19.79 1.98
CA VAL A 607 17.93 18.62 1.11
C VAL A 607 16.82 17.58 1.28
N GLU A 608 16.31 17.35 2.50
CA GLU A 608 15.31 16.30 2.68
C GLU A 608 14.05 16.68 1.91
N HIS A 609 13.50 17.87 2.13
CA HIS A 609 12.32 18.33 1.42
C HIS A 609 12.58 18.66 -0.06
N ALA A 610 13.82 19.00 -0.44
CA ALA A 610 14.18 19.27 -1.83
C ALA A 610 14.19 17.97 -2.64
N ALA A 611 14.69 16.89 -2.04
CA ALA A 611 14.82 15.58 -2.65
C ALA A 611 13.56 14.72 -2.52
N GLU A 612 12.83 14.77 -1.41
CA GLU A 612 11.66 13.94 -1.07
C GLU A 612 10.69 13.78 -2.24
N ASP A 613 10.16 14.91 -2.76
CA ASP A 613 9.19 14.93 -3.85
C ASP A 613 9.71 14.26 -5.15
N THR A 614 11.03 14.19 -5.36
CA THR A 614 11.66 13.57 -6.53
C THR A 614 12.20 12.17 -6.23
N THR A 615 13.15 12.05 -5.31
CA THR A 615 13.85 10.81 -4.98
C THR A 615 12.88 9.75 -4.49
N ASP A 616 12.04 10.03 -3.50
CA ASP A 616 11.16 9.00 -2.92
C ASP A 616 10.05 8.55 -3.86
N ASN A 617 9.79 9.31 -4.93
CA ASN A 617 8.92 8.86 -6.02
C ASN A 617 9.68 8.16 -7.15
N LEU A 618 10.90 8.60 -7.46
CA LEU A 618 11.67 8.08 -8.60
C LEU A 618 12.30 6.72 -8.29
N ILE A 619 12.79 6.50 -7.06
CA ILE A 619 13.38 5.21 -6.64
C ILE A 619 12.40 4.04 -6.83
N PRO A 620 11.17 4.04 -6.28
CA PRO A 620 10.24 2.93 -6.50
C PRO A 620 9.88 2.76 -7.98
N LEU A 621 9.77 3.84 -8.77
CA LEU A 621 9.53 3.75 -10.22
C LEU A 621 10.69 3.06 -10.96
N MET A 622 11.95 3.38 -10.61
CA MET A 622 13.13 2.74 -11.20
C MET A 622 13.23 1.26 -10.84
N VAL A 623 12.76 0.86 -9.66
CA VAL A 623 12.85 -0.53 -9.16
C VAL A 623 11.69 -1.41 -9.67
N LEU A 624 10.50 -0.83 -9.78
CA LEU A 624 9.27 -1.51 -10.19
C LEU A 624 9.08 -1.50 -11.71
N GLU A 625 9.55 -0.46 -12.41
CA GLU A 625 9.51 -0.34 -13.86
C GLU A 625 10.92 -0.10 -14.46
N PRO A 626 11.88 -1.02 -14.23
CA PRO A 626 13.30 -0.84 -14.56
C PRO A 626 13.58 -0.70 -16.07
N GLN A 627 12.61 -1.00 -16.94
CA GLN A 627 12.76 -0.85 -18.39
C GLN A 627 12.24 0.50 -18.91
N GLN A 628 11.59 1.31 -18.08
CA GLN A 628 11.02 2.58 -18.51
C GLN A 628 12.09 3.65 -18.71
N LYS A 629 12.28 4.07 -19.97
CA LYS A 629 13.27 5.09 -20.35
C LYS A 629 13.07 6.41 -19.62
N ARG A 630 11.81 6.82 -19.39
CA ARG A 630 11.48 8.09 -18.70
C ARG A 630 12.15 8.21 -17.34
N TRP A 631 12.14 7.13 -16.54
CA TRP A 631 12.70 7.14 -15.18
C TRP A 631 14.23 7.15 -15.21
N LYS A 632 14.84 6.42 -16.15
CA LYS A 632 16.29 6.43 -16.38
C LYS A 632 16.79 7.81 -16.80
N ASP A 633 16.15 8.41 -17.81
CA ASP A 633 16.48 9.76 -18.29
C ASP A 633 16.37 10.80 -17.17
N TRP A 634 15.37 10.65 -16.30
CA TRP A 634 15.19 11.53 -15.16
C TRP A 634 16.31 11.37 -14.14
N ALA A 635 16.68 10.15 -13.78
CA ALA A 635 17.77 9.88 -12.85
C ALA A 635 19.11 10.47 -13.32
N LEU A 636 19.37 10.45 -14.64
CA LEU A 636 20.56 11.07 -15.22
C LEU A 636 20.61 12.60 -15.05
N LYS A 637 19.46 13.28 -14.89
CA LYS A 637 19.41 14.75 -14.70
C LYS A 637 20.05 15.22 -13.40
N MET A 638 20.24 14.33 -12.42
CA MET A 638 20.93 14.68 -11.17
C MET A 638 22.37 15.16 -11.44
N GLY A 639 23.05 14.62 -12.47
CA GLY A 639 24.39 15.05 -12.88
C GLY A 639 24.45 16.53 -13.30
N PRO A 640 23.65 16.97 -14.29
CA PRO A 640 23.53 18.39 -14.65
C PRO A 640 23.19 19.31 -13.47
N PHE A 641 22.24 18.95 -12.59
CA PHE A 641 21.95 19.78 -11.41
C PHE A 641 23.15 19.90 -10.48
N MET A 642 23.84 18.80 -10.24
CA MET A 642 25.06 18.76 -9.43
C MET A 642 26.13 19.69 -10.03
N ARG A 643 26.39 19.60 -11.34
CA ARG A 643 27.38 20.42 -12.06
C ARG A 643 27.05 21.90 -12.07
N ASP A 644 25.80 22.23 -12.40
CA ASP A 644 25.43 23.59 -12.80
C ASP A 644 24.84 24.39 -11.63
N ALA A 645 24.16 23.73 -10.68
CA ALA A 645 23.43 24.39 -9.61
C ALA A 645 23.99 24.08 -8.21
N TRP A 646 24.21 22.82 -7.85
CA TRP A 646 24.40 22.41 -6.45
C TRP A 646 25.84 22.51 -5.94
N THR A 647 26.80 22.13 -6.78
CA THR A 647 28.21 22.00 -6.37
C THR A 647 29.09 23.13 -6.91
N GLY A 648 30.31 23.20 -6.39
CA GLY A 648 31.37 24.07 -6.85
C GLY A 648 32.74 23.58 -6.39
N LYS A 649 33.81 24.22 -6.89
CA LYS A 649 35.17 23.97 -6.39
C LYS A 649 35.44 24.82 -5.14
N ASN A 650 35.75 24.15 -4.04
CA ASN A 650 36.09 24.80 -2.77
C ASN A 650 37.51 25.41 -2.81
N GLU A 651 37.92 26.12 -1.77
CA GLU A 651 39.25 26.76 -1.67
C GLU A 651 40.42 25.75 -1.63
N ARG A 652 40.10 24.46 -1.43
CA ARG A 652 41.04 23.32 -1.54
C ARG A 652 41.06 22.69 -2.93
N GLY A 653 40.31 23.22 -3.89
CA GLY A 653 40.20 22.69 -5.25
C GLY A 653 39.34 21.43 -5.41
N GLN A 654 38.59 21.06 -4.37
CA GLN A 654 37.75 19.86 -4.33
C GLN A 654 36.29 20.19 -4.71
N LEU A 655 35.55 19.22 -5.27
CA LEU A 655 34.15 19.41 -5.65
C LEU A 655 33.24 19.15 -4.45
N GLN A 656 32.42 20.12 -4.03
CA GLN A 656 31.53 19.96 -2.88
C GLN A 656 30.20 20.68 -3.11
N PHE A 657 29.15 20.27 -2.40
CA PHE A 657 27.90 21.04 -2.35
C PHE A 657 28.14 22.42 -1.73
N LYS A 658 27.52 23.45 -2.32
CA LYS A 658 27.63 24.84 -1.81
C LYS A 658 26.75 25.07 -0.59
N SER A 659 25.66 24.32 -0.49
CA SER A 659 24.69 24.37 0.60
C SER A 659 23.81 23.13 0.56
N PHE A 660 23.45 22.61 1.73
CA PHE A 660 22.41 21.60 1.92
C PHE A 660 20.98 22.18 1.82
N TYR A 661 20.84 23.44 1.43
CA TYR A 661 19.60 24.07 1.00
C TYR A 661 19.69 24.43 -0.48
N PHE A 662 18.92 23.75 -1.32
CA PHE A 662 19.02 23.90 -2.77
C PHE A 662 17.73 23.58 -3.51
N SER A 663 17.73 23.93 -4.80
CA SER A 663 16.68 23.68 -5.78
C SER A 663 17.32 23.26 -7.10
N ALA A 664 16.50 23.01 -8.12
CA ALA A 664 16.93 22.75 -9.49
C ALA A 664 17.77 23.90 -10.10
N THR A 665 17.64 25.13 -9.58
CA THR A 665 18.22 26.32 -10.21
C THR A 665 19.31 27.00 -9.38
N GLY A 666 19.47 26.64 -8.10
CA GLY A 666 20.50 27.25 -7.26
C GLY A 666 20.48 26.80 -5.80
N THR A 667 21.41 27.35 -5.03
CA THR A 667 21.63 27.05 -3.60
C THR A 667 21.39 28.28 -2.74
N SER A 668 21.05 28.07 -1.46
CA SER A 668 20.93 29.16 -0.49
C SER A 668 22.27 29.92 -0.32
N PRO A 669 22.28 31.27 -0.37
CA PRO A 669 23.49 32.05 -0.13
C PRO A 669 23.79 32.27 1.37
N ALA A 670 22.88 31.86 2.27
CA ALA A 670 23.03 32.10 3.71
C ALA A 670 24.21 31.31 4.30
N PRO A 671 25.18 31.97 4.98
CA PRO A 671 26.36 31.30 5.54
C PRO A 671 26.04 30.17 6.52
N ALA A 672 24.97 30.32 7.31
CA ALA A 672 24.52 29.28 8.25
C ALA A 672 24.01 27.99 7.58
N ARG A 673 23.87 27.99 6.25
CA ARG A 673 23.44 26.85 5.43
C ARG A 673 24.53 26.40 4.45
N ALA A 674 25.69 27.06 4.45
CA ALA A 674 26.77 26.83 3.49
C ALA A 674 27.62 25.61 3.90
N PHE A 675 27.00 24.43 3.87
CA PHE A 675 27.63 23.16 4.19
C PHE A 675 27.22 22.10 3.16
N ASP A 676 28.16 21.21 2.83
CA ASP A 676 27.91 19.88 2.26
C ASP A 676 27.69 18.93 3.45
N VAL A 677 26.51 18.32 3.55
CA VAL A 677 26.12 17.44 4.67
C VAL A 677 25.93 16.02 4.18
N MET A 678 26.07 15.02 5.05
CA MET A 678 25.91 13.60 4.64
C MET A 678 24.57 13.32 3.93
N ALA A 679 23.50 14.03 4.31
CA ALA A 679 22.17 13.90 3.71
C ALA A 679 22.09 14.37 2.24
N ASP A 680 23.08 15.10 1.72
CA ASP A 680 23.15 15.51 0.31
C ASP A 680 23.17 14.30 -0.65
N VAL A 681 23.62 13.14 -0.17
CA VAL A 681 23.53 11.86 -0.90
C VAL A 681 22.08 11.47 -1.23
N GLY A 682 21.09 11.88 -0.42
CA GLY A 682 19.67 11.57 -0.63
C GLY A 682 19.12 12.15 -1.95
N ALA A 683 19.60 13.33 -2.35
CA ALA A 683 19.29 13.91 -3.66
C ALA A 683 19.95 13.15 -4.83
N LEU A 684 21.03 12.42 -4.55
CA LEU A 684 21.82 11.68 -5.53
C LEU A 684 21.47 10.19 -5.62
N HIS A 685 20.58 9.66 -4.77
CA HIS A 685 20.18 8.24 -4.83
C HIS A 685 19.73 7.80 -6.24
N PRO A 686 18.90 8.55 -6.99
CA PRO A 686 18.55 8.16 -8.36
C PRO A 686 19.78 8.10 -9.27
N ALA A 687 20.71 9.05 -9.13
CA ALA A 687 21.96 9.11 -9.89
C ALA A 687 22.81 7.85 -9.65
N PHE A 688 22.98 7.45 -8.40
CA PHE A 688 23.74 6.24 -8.10
C PHE A 688 23.04 4.95 -8.56
N LEU A 689 21.71 4.88 -8.51
CA LEU A 689 20.99 3.72 -9.04
C LEU A 689 21.17 3.58 -10.55
N ILE A 690 21.07 4.68 -11.32
CA ILE A 690 21.28 4.61 -12.78
C ILE A 690 22.75 4.39 -13.14
N TRP A 691 23.69 4.97 -12.37
CA TRP A 691 25.12 4.79 -12.57
C TRP A 691 25.60 3.34 -12.37
N GLN A 692 24.94 2.58 -11.50
CA GLN A 692 25.19 1.15 -11.37
C GLN A 692 24.77 0.36 -12.61
N GLN A 693 23.72 0.81 -13.31
CA GLN A 693 23.14 0.09 -14.45
C GLN A 693 23.84 0.41 -15.78
N GLN A 694 24.42 1.61 -15.92
CA GLN A 694 25.05 2.06 -17.15
C GLN A 694 26.20 3.04 -16.91
N ASN A 695 27.03 3.28 -17.93
CA ASN A 695 28.05 4.33 -17.90
C ASN A 695 27.43 5.66 -18.35
N ASP A 696 27.90 6.76 -17.78
CA ASP A 696 27.49 8.11 -18.14
C ASP A 696 28.64 9.08 -17.84
N ALA A 697 29.11 9.81 -18.86
CA ALA A 697 30.32 10.62 -18.74
C ALA A 697 30.21 11.75 -17.70
N VAL A 698 29.00 12.26 -17.45
CA VAL A 698 28.78 13.32 -16.46
C VAL A 698 28.84 12.72 -15.05
N LEU A 699 28.17 11.59 -14.82
CA LEU A 699 28.20 10.91 -13.53
C LEU A 699 29.58 10.30 -13.22
N ASP A 700 30.28 9.78 -14.24
CA ASP A 700 31.64 9.23 -14.15
C ASP A 700 32.68 10.27 -13.71
N ASP A 701 32.46 11.56 -14.01
CA ASP A 701 33.31 12.66 -13.57
C ASP A 701 32.89 13.21 -12.19
N LEU A 702 31.60 13.54 -12.04
CA LEU A 702 31.12 14.29 -10.87
C LEU A 702 31.03 13.46 -9.59
N LEU A 703 30.47 12.25 -9.65
CA LEU A 703 30.24 11.44 -8.43
C LEU A 703 31.59 11.06 -7.77
N PRO A 704 32.60 10.54 -8.52
CA PRO A 704 33.95 10.37 -8.00
C PRO A 704 34.57 11.66 -7.43
N ALA A 705 34.49 12.78 -8.16
CA ALA A 705 35.13 14.02 -7.74
C ALA A 705 34.52 14.60 -6.45
N TRP A 706 33.23 14.40 -6.22
CA TRP A 706 32.57 14.78 -4.98
C TRP A 706 32.90 13.84 -3.81
N LEU A 707 32.86 12.52 -4.03
CA LEU A 707 33.24 11.54 -3.01
C LEU A 707 34.70 11.68 -2.59
N ASP A 708 35.58 12.14 -3.48
CA ASP A 708 36.99 12.45 -3.15
C ASP A 708 37.12 13.51 -2.05
N THR A 709 36.21 14.49 -2.02
CA THR A 709 36.13 15.50 -0.96
C THR A 709 35.80 14.85 0.39
N TRP A 710 34.84 13.92 0.41
CA TRP A 710 34.46 13.18 1.61
C TRP A 710 35.54 12.20 2.08
N VAL A 711 36.27 11.55 1.15
CA VAL A 711 37.43 10.69 1.47
C VAL A 711 38.54 11.52 2.11
N ASP A 712 38.89 12.68 1.54
CA ASP A 712 39.89 13.59 2.12
C ASP A 712 39.47 14.10 3.50
N ALA A 713 38.23 14.60 3.63
CA ALA A 713 37.70 15.11 4.89
C ALA A 713 37.67 14.03 5.99
N THR A 714 37.44 12.77 5.62
CA THR A 714 37.52 11.63 6.54
C THR A 714 38.94 11.43 7.05
N ALA A 715 39.93 11.42 6.15
CA ALA A 715 41.31 11.11 6.48
C ALA A 715 41.97 12.14 7.43
N ARG A 716 41.59 13.41 7.34
CA ARG A 716 42.19 14.49 8.13
C ARG A 716 41.59 14.59 9.52
N ALA A 717 42.43 14.89 10.52
CA ALA A 717 41.96 15.43 11.81
C ALA A 717 41.80 16.95 11.67
N GLU A 718 40.61 17.48 11.94
CA GLU A 718 40.29 18.90 11.74
C GLU A 718 39.12 19.32 12.62
N ASN A 719 39.20 20.51 13.23
CA ASN A 719 38.16 21.09 14.11
C ASN A 719 37.63 20.14 15.21
N GLY A 720 38.53 19.32 15.78
CA GLY A 720 38.22 18.37 16.85
C GLY A 720 37.64 17.04 16.36
N LYS A 721 37.53 16.83 15.05
CA LYS A 721 37.21 15.53 14.44
C LYS A 721 38.44 14.63 14.43
N PRO A 722 38.34 13.38 14.89
CA PRO A 722 39.38 12.38 14.71
C PRO A 722 39.70 12.11 13.23
N ALA A 723 40.95 11.77 12.94
CA ALA A 723 41.33 11.22 11.64
C ALA A 723 40.65 9.85 11.45
N GLY A 724 40.14 9.58 10.24
CA GLY A 724 39.48 8.31 9.91
C GLY A 724 37.98 8.25 10.25
N ILE A 725 37.38 9.34 10.72
CA ILE A 725 35.92 9.46 10.96
C ILE A 725 35.29 10.37 9.91
N LEU A 726 34.16 9.95 9.32
CA LEU A 726 33.36 10.80 8.45
C LEU A 726 32.82 12.02 9.23
N PRO A 727 33.03 13.26 8.76
CA PRO A 727 32.42 14.44 9.38
C PRO A 727 30.90 14.46 9.19
N ALA A 728 30.17 15.21 10.03
CA ALA A 728 28.76 15.50 9.75
C ALA A 728 28.58 16.41 8.53
N SER A 729 29.52 17.34 8.35
CA SER A 729 29.50 18.30 7.26
C SER A 729 30.86 18.91 6.93
N ILE A 730 30.94 19.49 5.74
CA ILE A 730 32.09 20.22 5.20
C ILE A 730 31.62 21.63 4.83
N ARG A 731 32.27 22.67 5.35
CA ARG A 731 31.84 24.06 5.15
C ARG A 731 32.23 24.58 3.76
N TRP A 732 31.33 25.33 3.16
CA TRP A 732 31.55 26.09 1.93
C TRP A 732 31.93 27.55 2.22
N PRO A 733 32.91 28.15 1.52
CA PRO A 733 33.77 27.56 0.48
C PRO A 733 35.12 27.01 0.98
N ASP A 734 35.47 27.10 2.26
CA ASP A 734 36.83 26.77 2.74
C ASP A 734 37.18 25.26 2.78
N GLY A 735 36.17 24.39 2.68
CA GLY A 735 36.35 22.94 2.70
C GLY A 735 36.77 22.39 4.07
N ALA A 736 36.54 23.14 5.15
CA ALA A 736 36.86 22.70 6.50
C ALA A 736 35.73 21.83 7.08
N THR A 737 36.08 20.76 7.80
CA THR A 737 35.09 20.00 8.58
C THR A 737 34.56 20.89 9.71
N ALA A 738 33.24 21.06 9.83
CA ALA A 738 32.69 22.01 10.78
C ALA A 738 31.26 21.66 11.20
N GLY A 739 30.79 22.30 12.26
CA GLY A 739 29.38 22.40 12.60
C GLY A 739 28.91 23.85 12.55
N ALA A 740 27.63 24.10 12.84
CA ALA A 740 27.05 25.46 12.81
C ALA A 740 27.77 26.43 13.76
N GLU A 741 27.99 26.02 15.02
CA GLU A 741 28.56 26.88 16.08
C GLU A 741 29.79 26.25 16.77
N LYS A 742 30.20 25.04 16.35
CA LYS A 742 30.94 23.99 17.10
C LYS A 742 29.97 23.19 17.98
N PRO A 743 29.97 21.85 17.92
CA PRO A 743 31.02 20.93 17.43
C PRO A 743 30.82 20.36 16.00
N TRP A 744 31.84 19.67 15.44
CA TRP A 744 31.84 19.15 14.04
C TRP A 744 30.76 18.10 13.74
N TRP A 745 30.18 17.49 14.77
CA TRP A 745 29.10 16.51 14.64
C TRP A 745 27.70 17.16 14.57
N GLU A 746 27.59 18.49 14.63
CA GLU A 746 26.34 19.26 14.65
C GLU A 746 26.33 20.38 13.59
N PRO A 747 25.95 20.08 12.34
CA PRO A 747 25.90 21.06 11.25
C PRO A 747 24.73 22.04 11.39
N VAL A 748 23.75 21.70 12.23
CA VAL A 748 22.64 22.56 12.64
C VAL A 748 22.75 22.77 14.15
N LYS A 749 22.40 23.95 14.65
CA LYS A 749 22.38 24.21 16.09
C LYS A 749 21.27 23.43 16.81
N PRO A 750 21.45 23.03 18.08
CA PRO A 750 20.37 22.44 18.89
C PRO A 750 19.09 23.30 18.87
N GLY A 751 17.94 22.65 18.67
CA GLY A 751 16.64 23.32 18.50
C GLY A 751 16.44 24.01 17.15
N GLY A 752 17.43 23.97 16.25
CA GLY A 752 17.29 24.38 14.86
C GLY A 752 16.41 23.41 14.06
N TYR A 753 15.87 23.90 12.95
CA TYR A 753 15.02 23.11 12.06
C TYR A 753 15.74 21.84 11.59
N MET A 754 15.08 20.68 11.74
CA MET A 754 15.59 19.36 11.35
C MET A 754 16.94 18.98 11.99
N HIS A 755 17.32 19.57 13.14
CA HIS A 755 18.59 19.30 13.83
C HIS A 755 18.92 17.80 13.95
N SER A 756 17.98 17.00 14.45
CA SER A 756 18.17 15.55 14.66
C SER A 756 18.44 14.74 13.39
N TYR A 757 18.06 15.27 12.22
CA TYR A 757 18.30 14.59 10.93
C TYR A 757 19.75 14.76 10.48
N TYR A 758 20.37 15.90 10.78
CA TYR A 758 21.72 16.24 10.32
C TYR A 758 22.84 15.97 11.33
N ILE A 759 22.53 15.67 12.60
CA ILE A 759 23.56 15.30 13.59
C ILE A 759 24.26 14.00 13.19
N TRP A 760 25.57 13.92 13.42
CA TRP A 760 26.30 12.66 13.22
C TRP A 760 25.95 11.63 14.32
N PRO A 761 25.88 10.32 14.02
CA PRO A 761 26.02 9.65 12.71
C PRO A 761 24.68 9.39 12.00
N SER A 762 23.69 10.28 12.09
CA SER A 762 22.47 10.18 11.27
C SER A 762 22.84 10.14 9.78
N VAL A 763 22.06 9.40 8.98
CA VAL A 763 22.21 9.20 7.52
C VAL A 763 23.58 8.72 7.01
N MET A 764 24.54 8.42 7.89
CA MET A 764 25.90 8.02 7.52
C MET A 764 25.92 6.81 6.57
N THR A 765 25.03 5.84 6.79
CA THR A 765 24.95 4.61 5.98
C THR A 765 24.69 4.89 4.49
N GLU A 766 23.97 5.96 4.16
CA GLU A 766 23.67 6.33 2.77
C GLU A 766 24.93 6.81 2.04
N LEU A 767 25.74 7.64 2.70
CA LEU A 767 27.03 8.10 2.16
C LEU A 767 28.06 6.95 2.08
N THR A 768 28.12 6.06 3.08
CA THR A 768 29.03 4.91 3.02
C THR A 768 28.62 3.92 1.93
N ASP A 769 27.33 3.76 1.65
CA ASP A 769 26.86 2.95 0.51
C ASP A 769 27.25 3.57 -0.84
N ALA A 770 27.14 4.89 -0.97
CA ALA A 770 27.63 5.59 -2.16
C ALA A 770 29.13 5.35 -2.40
N MET A 771 29.94 5.31 -1.33
CA MET A 771 31.37 4.96 -1.41
C MET A 771 31.60 3.50 -1.83
N VAL A 772 30.81 2.55 -1.32
CA VAL A 772 30.87 1.14 -1.75
C VAL A 772 30.55 1.02 -3.23
N ILE A 773 29.51 1.72 -3.71
CA ILE A 773 29.14 1.71 -5.13
C ILE A 773 30.23 2.36 -5.98
N ALA A 774 30.82 3.47 -5.55
CA ALA A 774 31.92 4.10 -6.25
C ALA A 774 33.15 3.18 -6.34
N HIS A 775 33.46 2.42 -5.28
CA HIS A 775 34.48 1.38 -5.31
C HIS A 775 34.15 0.30 -6.35
N VAL A 776 32.95 -0.28 -6.31
CA VAL A 776 32.52 -1.34 -7.23
C VAL A 776 32.52 -0.86 -8.69
N LYS A 777 32.11 0.38 -8.93
CA LYS A 777 32.00 0.96 -10.27
C LYS A 777 33.35 1.36 -10.87
N THR A 778 34.26 1.90 -10.06
CA THR A 778 35.53 2.47 -10.54
C THR A 778 36.75 1.58 -10.29
N GLY A 779 36.63 0.58 -9.41
CA GLY A 779 37.75 -0.24 -8.95
C GLY A 779 38.75 0.50 -8.04
N LYS A 780 38.51 1.77 -7.69
CA LYS A 780 39.45 2.57 -6.90
C LYS A 780 39.31 2.23 -5.42
N ASP A 781 40.43 1.82 -4.81
CA ASP A 781 40.47 1.37 -3.41
C ASP A 781 40.24 2.50 -2.39
N LYS A 782 40.57 3.75 -2.76
CA LYS A 782 40.42 4.93 -1.88
C LYS A 782 39.02 5.10 -1.29
N TYR A 783 37.96 4.68 -1.99
CA TYR A 783 36.59 4.80 -1.50
C TYR A 783 36.27 3.84 -0.36
N LEU A 784 37.04 2.76 -0.18
CA LEU A 784 36.90 1.88 0.99
C LEU A 784 37.66 2.39 2.21
N GLN A 785 38.61 3.32 2.06
CA GLN A 785 39.45 3.79 3.16
C GLN A 785 38.64 4.43 4.31
N PRO A 786 37.62 5.28 4.06
CA PRO A 786 36.70 5.74 5.12
C PRO A 786 35.99 4.60 5.87
N LEU A 787 35.53 3.58 5.15
CA LEU A 787 34.84 2.44 5.76
C LEU A 787 35.82 1.62 6.62
N ARG A 788 37.04 1.40 6.13
CA ARG A 788 38.10 0.65 6.83
C ARG A 788 38.54 1.33 8.11
N SER A 789 38.76 2.65 8.08
CA SER A 789 39.18 3.38 9.29
C SER A 789 38.11 3.32 10.37
N MET A 790 36.85 3.56 10.02
CA MET A 790 35.73 3.46 10.97
C MET A 790 35.49 2.01 11.43
N ALA A 791 35.60 1.02 10.54
CA ALA A 791 35.48 -0.39 10.88
C ALA A 791 36.58 -0.84 11.87
N ALA A 792 37.83 -0.42 11.65
CA ALA A 792 38.93 -0.73 12.57
C ALA A 792 38.69 -0.14 13.97
N MET A 793 38.20 1.11 14.06
CA MET A 793 37.82 1.73 15.34
C MET A 793 36.69 0.97 16.04
N ARG A 794 35.64 0.61 15.29
CA ARG A 794 34.50 -0.14 15.81
C ARG A 794 34.90 -1.54 16.28
N LEU A 795 35.69 -2.28 15.49
CA LEU A 795 36.18 -3.61 15.83
C LEU A 795 37.02 -3.58 17.11
N LYS A 796 37.90 -2.58 17.24
CA LYS A 796 38.69 -2.38 18.46
C LYS A 796 37.78 -2.17 19.68
N TRP A 797 36.75 -1.33 19.55
CA TRP A 797 35.78 -1.09 20.62
C TRP A 797 35.01 -2.35 21.02
N LEU A 798 34.52 -3.13 20.05
CA LEU A 798 33.81 -4.41 20.27
C LEU A 798 34.68 -5.42 21.03
N LYS A 799 35.99 -5.46 20.76
CA LYS A 799 36.93 -6.35 21.45
C LYS A 799 37.28 -5.89 22.86
N GLN A 800 37.29 -4.58 23.11
CA GLN A 800 37.78 -4.00 24.37
C GLN A 800 36.68 -3.77 25.43
N LYS A 801 35.40 -3.66 25.03
CA LYS A 801 34.25 -3.39 25.93
C LYS A 801 34.47 -2.17 26.86
N GLU A 802 35.03 -1.08 26.32
CA GLU A 802 35.29 0.16 27.06
C GLU A 802 33.98 0.84 27.56
N PRO A 803 34.02 1.63 28.65
CA PRO A 803 32.82 2.18 29.30
C PRO A 803 31.98 3.16 28.45
N SER A 804 30.66 3.17 28.69
CA SER A 804 29.57 3.88 27.98
C SER A 804 29.47 5.40 28.21
N HIS A 805 30.58 6.09 28.52
CA HIS A 805 30.58 7.52 28.83
C HIS A 805 31.70 8.28 28.13
N ALA A 806 32.06 7.85 26.93
CA ALA A 806 33.08 8.52 26.14
C ALA A 806 32.68 9.97 25.83
N LYS A 807 33.65 10.90 25.92
CA LYS A 807 33.43 12.32 25.63
C LYS A 807 32.97 12.49 24.18
N PRO A 808 31.86 13.22 23.91
CA PRO A 808 31.42 13.49 22.55
C PRO A 808 32.53 14.02 21.63
N GLY A 809 32.61 13.47 20.43
CA GLY A 809 33.65 13.78 19.45
C GLY A 809 34.98 13.04 19.61
N SER A 810 35.19 12.28 20.69
CA SER A 810 36.39 11.45 20.86
C SER A 810 36.34 10.16 20.04
N ASP A 811 37.48 9.50 19.86
CA ASP A 811 37.59 8.21 19.17
C ASP A 811 36.67 7.14 19.77
N ALA A 812 36.64 7.04 21.10
CA ALA A 812 35.81 6.08 21.81
C ALA A 812 34.31 6.37 21.61
N TRP A 813 33.91 7.65 21.64
CA TRP A 813 32.54 8.06 21.37
C TRP A 813 32.14 7.77 19.92
N CYS A 814 33.05 8.02 18.98
CA CYS A 814 32.81 7.67 17.58
C CYS A 814 32.63 6.15 17.43
N ALA A 815 33.54 5.34 17.99
CA ALA A 815 33.49 3.89 17.89
C ALA A 815 32.22 3.28 18.51
N GLU A 816 31.73 3.84 19.62
CA GLU A 816 30.45 3.47 20.22
C GLU A 816 29.27 3.78 19.29
N ASN A 817 29.23 4.98 18.72
CA ASN A 817 28.13 5.46 17.86
C ASN A 817 28.18 4.92 16.42
N LEU A 818 29.28 4.29 16.00
CA LEU A 818 29.38 3.55 14.72
C LEU A 818 28.66 2.19 14.74
N GLY A 819 28.05 1.83 15.86
CA GLY A 819 27.15 0.68 15.96
C GLY A 819 25.68 1.06 15.70
N PRO A 820 24.87 0.11 15.20
CA PRO A 820 23.43 0.31 15.09
C PRO A 820 22.76 0.39 16.46
N ARG A 821 21.66 1.14 16.57
CA ARG A 821 20.81 1.15 17.78
C ARG A 821 19.90 -0.08 17.82
N GLU A 822 19.71 -0.66 19.00
CA GLU A 822 19.01 -1.93 19.22
C GLU A 822 17.54 -1.92 18.75
N ASN A 823 16.83 -0.79 18.92
CA ASN A 823 15.41 -0.64 18.59
C ASN A 823 15.12 0.14 17.30
N ALA A 824 16.13 0.32 16.45
CA ALA A 824 16.03 1.22 15.32
C ALA A 824 15.73 0.51 13.98
N ASN A 825 14.62 0.88 13.35
CA ASN A 825 14.49 0.90 11.87
C ASN A 825 15.21 2.14 11.30
N SER A 826 16.38 2.48 11.85
CA SER A 826 17.14 3.68 11.49
C SER A 826 18.50 3.26 10.94
N ASN A 827 19.04 4.12 10.08
CA ASN A 827 20.42 4.06 9.61
C ASN A 827 21.38 4.83 10.52
N PHE A 828 20.91 5.31 11.67
CA PHE A 828 21.75 5.98 12.66
C PHE A 828 22.88 5.06 13.13
N GLY A 829 24.12 5.43 12.84
CA GLY A 829 25.30 4.67 13.29
C GLY A 829 25.47 3.30 12.64
N ALA A 830 24.66 2.91 11.65
CA ALA A 830 24.60 1.53 11.17
C ALA A 830 25.68 1.19 10.12
N LEU A 831 26.97 1.47 10.40
CA LEU A 831 28.10 1.21 9.48
C LEU A 831 28.12 -0.24 8.96
N VAL A 832 27.77 -1.17 9.85
CA VAL A 832 27.75 -2.62 9.61
C VAL A 832 26.90 -3.02 8.40
N LYS A 833 25.81 -2.28 8.11
CA LYS A 833 24.95 -2.55 6.94
C LYS A 833 25.72 -2.28 5.63
N SER A 834 26.50 -1.20 5.55
CA SER A 834 27.36 -0.89 4.39
C SER A 834 28.54 -1.85 4.27
N LEU A 835 29.11 -2.33 5.38
CA LEU A 835 30.16 -3.35 5.36
C LEU A 835 29.63 -4.69 4.82
N ALA A 836 28.43 -5.10 5.25
CA ALA A 836 27.74 -6.27 4.71
C ALA A 836 27.45 -6.12 3.21
N ARG A 837 27.03 -4.92 2.78
CA ARG A 837 26.86 -4.57 1.35
C ARG A 837 28.17 -4.71 0.57
N CYS A 838 29.26 -4.18 1.10
CA CYS A 838 30.59 -4.29 0.49
C CYS A 838 30.99 -5.76 0.31
N LYS A 839 30.80 -6.60 1.35
CA LYS A 839 31.02 -8.05 1.26
C LYS A 839 30.16 -8.70 0.17
N ALA A 840 28.87 -8.40 0.11
CA ALA A 840 27.96 -8.98 -0.89
C ALA A 840 28.35 -8.62 -2.34
N LEU A 841 28.81 -7.39 -2.58
CA LEU A 841 29.17 -6.90 -3.92
C LEU A 841 30.57 -7.32 -4.37
N THR A 842 31.55 -7.30 -3.47
CA THR A 842 32.97 -7.49 -3.81
C THR A 842 33.47 -8.90 -3.49
N GLY A 843 32.82 -9.62 -2.58
CA GLY A 843 33.32 -10.88 -2.03
C GLY A 843 34.46 -10.71 -1.01
N THR A 844 34.76 -9.48 -0.57
CA THR A 844 35.78 -9.24 0.46
C THR A 844 35.44 -9.95 1.78
N THR A 845 36.46 -10.45 2.46
CA THR A 845 36.39 -11.03 3.80
C THR A 845 36.96 -10.12 4.88
N GLU A 846 37.42 -8.92 4.51
CA GLU A 846 38.10 -7.96 5.38
C GLU A 846 37.29 -7.59 6.63
N PHE A 847 35.97 -7.58 6.52
CA PHE A 847 35.05 -7.15 7.58
C PHE A 847 34.40 -8.32 8.34
N ASP A 848 34.76 -9.57 8.03
CA ASP A 848 34.09 -10.76 8.56
C ASP A 848 34.14 -10.84 10.08
N GLU A 849 35.28 -10.50 10.68
CA GLU A 849 35.43 -10.51 12.14
C GLU A 849 34.51 -9.48 12.81
N LEU A 850 34.41 -8.26 12.26
CA LEU A 850 33.52 -7.22 12.78
C LEU A 850 32.05 -7.63 12.63
N LEU A 851 31.66 -8.08 11.43
CA LEU A 851 30.29 -8.52 11.16
C LEU A 851 29.86 -9.68 12.05
N ALA A 852 30.80 -10.55 12.47
CA ALA A 852 30.56 -11.65 13.40
C ALA A 852 30.48 -11.23 14.88
N LEU A 853 30.90 -10.01 15.25
CA LEU A 853 30.75 -9.49 16.61
C LEU A 853 29.51 -8.60 16.77
N GLU A 854 28.89 -8.20 15.67
CA GLU A 854 27.69 -7.37 15.65
C GLU A 854 26.41 -8.20 15.65
N SER A 855 25.30 -7.60 16.09
CA SER A 855 24.03 -8.32 16.20
C SER A 855 23.51 -8.79 14.83
N ALA A 856 23.03 -10.04 14.80
CA ALA A 856 22.48 -10.70 13.62
C ALA A 856 21.22 -10.00 13.09
N GLN A 857 20.50 -9.23 13.91
CA GLN A 857 19.39 -8.41 13.39
C GLN A 857 19.86 -7.36 12.38
N HIS A 858 21.12 -6.94 12.42
CA HIS A 858 21.69 -5.94 11.51
C HIS A 858 22.53 -6.57 10.40
N THR A 859 23.13 -7.75 10.63
CA THR A 859 24.03 -8.43 9.69
C THR A 859 23.43 -9.67 9.02
N LEU A 860 22.22 -10.09 9.40
CA LEU A 860 21.50 -11.28 8.89
C LEU A 860 22.29 -12.59 9.01
N ARG A 861 23.02 -12.78 10.11
CA ARG A 861 23.76 -14.03 10.33
C ARG A 861 22.81 -15.22 10.44
N SER A 862 23.12 -16.29 9.72
CA SER A 862 22.33 -17.53 9.67
C SER A 862 22.93 -18.69 10.47
N ASP A 863 24.00 -18.45 11.23
CA ASP A 863 24.51 -19.39 12.24
C ASP A 863 23.53 -19.54 13.42
N ALA A 864 23.75 -20.51 14.30
CA ALA A 864 22.82 -20.85 15.38
C ALA A 864 22.50 -19.65 16.28
N THR A 865 23.53 -18.95 16.76
CA THR A 865 23.38 -17.75 17.60
C THR A 865 22.66 -16.63 16.82
N GLY A 866 23.02 -16.43 15.55
CA GLY A 866 22.37 -15.42 14.72
C GLY A 866 20.88 -15.68 14.49
N ARG A 867 20.48 -16.94 14.36
CA ARG A 867 19.05 -17.33 14.25
C ARG A 867 18.28 -17.05 15.52
N GLU A 868 18.85 -17.33 16.69
CA GLU A 868 18.23 -17.03 17.97
C GLU A 868 17.99 -15.52 18.11
N GLU A 869 19.00 -14.70 17.79
CA GLU A 869 18.89 -13.24 17.80
C GLU A 869 17.81 -12.71 16.84
N ILE A 870 17.78 -13.21 15.60
CA ILE A 870 16.76 -12.82 14.61
C ILE A 870 15.36 -13.24 15.07
N THR A 871 15.21 -14.45 15.61
CA THR A 871 13.93 -14.96 16.11
C THR A 871 13.45 -14.11 17.29
N ALA A 872 14.33 -13.74 18.22
CA ALA A 872 14.00 -12.83 19.31
C ALA A 872 13.54 -11.46 18.80
N ALA A 873 14.26 -10.89 17.82
CA ALA A 873 13.88 -9.62 17.19
C ALA A 873 12.50 -9.69 16.49
N LEU A 874 12.20 -10.81 15.81
CA LEU A 874 10.89 -11.06 15.20
C LEU A 874 9.80 -11.20 16.26
N ARG A 875 10.08 -11.88 17.37
CA ARG A 875 9.13 -12.06 18.48
C ARG A 875 8.74 -10.72 19.09
N ASP A 876 9.72 -9.85 19.31
CA ASP A 876 9.46 -8.50 19.82
C ASP A 876 8.68 -7.65 18.82
N SER A 877 9.07 -7.67 17.54
CA SER A 877 8.36 -6.97 16.48
C SER A 877 6.90 -7.44 16.32
N ALA A 878 6.63 -8.74 16.46
CA ALA A 878 5.29 -9.30 16.40
C ALA A 878 4.40 -8.79 17.55
N LYS A 879 4.93 -8.55 18.76
CA LYS A 879 4.16 -7.95 19.86
C LYS A 879 3.58 -6.59 19.47
N ALA A 880 4.34 -5.79 18.73
CA ALA A 880 3.92 -4.47 18.27
C ALA A 880 2.77 -4.55 17.25
N LEU A 881 2.84 -5.52 16.33
CA LEU A 881 1.84 -5.74 15.29
C LEU A 881 0.62 -6.54 15.75
N ARG A 882 0.60 -7.09 16.97
CA ARG A 882 -0.56 -7.82 17.52
C ARG A 882 -1.59 -6.92 18.20
N VAL A 883 -1.28 -5.63 18.34
CA VAL A 883 -2.13 -4.67 19.04
C VAL A 883 -2.23 -3.37 18.25
N ASN A 884 -3.19 -2.53 18.62
CA ASN A 884 -3.28 -1.13 18.21
C ASN A 884 -3.36 -0.92 16.69
N PHE A 885 -4.08 -1.79 15.96
CA PHE A 885 -4.36 -1.61 14.53
C PHE A 885 -4.82 -0.19 14.18
N PRO A 886 -5.73 0.47 14.95
CA PRO A 886 -6.07 1.88 14.73
C PRO A 886 -4.86 2.83 14.73
N GLY A 887 -3.85 2.57 15.56
CA GLY A 887 -2.60 3.35 15.65
C GLY A 887 -1.76 3.31 14.37
N PHE A 888 -1.88 2.26 13.56
CA PHE A 888 -1.23 2.14 12.24
C PHE A 888 -2.14 2.58 11.08
N THR A 889 -3.41 2.90 11.36
CA THR A 889 -4.46 3.13 10.35
C THR A 889 -5.27 4.39 10.64
N SER A 890 -6.47 4.26 11.21
CA SER A 890 -7.47 5.34 11.34
C SER A 890 -7.01 6.52 12.22
N GLU A 891 -6.11 6.27 13.16
CA GLU A 891 -5.59 7.31 14.05
C GLU A 891 -4.49 8.15 13.41
N VAL A 892 -3.78 7.63 12.41
CA VAL A 892 -2.59 8.26 11.82
C VAL A 892 -2.90 9.65 11.27
N ARG A 893 -2.01 10.60 11.58
CA ARG A 893 -2.05 11.96 11.05
C ARG A 893 -0.80 12.38 10.25
N SER A 894 0.17 11.50 10.08
CA SER A 894 1.38 11.73 9.28
C SER A 894 1.81 10.41 8.65
N THR A 895 1.71 10.29 7.33
CA THR A 895 1.85 9.01 6.60
C THR A 895 3.30 8.53 6.52
N ASP A 896 4.26 9.44 6.66
CA ASP A 896 5.68 9.21 6.89
C ASP A 896 5.99 8.63 8.29
N ARG A 897 4.98 8.53 9.17
CA ARG A 897 5.11 8.06 10.57
C ARG A 897 4.15 6.92 10.92
N VAL A 898 3.56 6.24 9.94
CA VAL A 898 2.62 5.11 10.16
C VAL A 898 3.19 4.08 11.16
N MET A 899 4.44 3.67 10.97
CA MET A 899 5.09 2.66 11.84
C MET A 899 5.60 3.21 13.17
N ARG A 900 5.30 4.47 13.51
CA ARG A 900 5.85 5.18 14.68
C ARG A 900 4.85 5.49 15.78
N PHE A 901 3.61 4.99 15.71
CA PHE A 901 2.63 5.19 16.78
C PHE A 901 3.16 4.79 18.17
N ALA A 902 3.83 3.64 18.28
CA ALA A 902 4.38 3.14 19.55
C ALA A 902 5.41 4.09 20.18
N GLN A 903 5.99 5.03 19.42
CA GLN A 903 6.88 6.07 19.94
C GLN A 903 6.18 7.01 20.91
N PHE A 904 4.87 7.24 20.77
CA PHE A 904 4.10 8.02 21.74
C PHE A 904 4.02 7.34 23.11
N LEU A 905 4.23 6.03 23.17
CA LEU A 905 4.15 5.23 24.39
C LEU A 905 5.50 5.04 25.11
N ALA A 906 6.59 5.63 24.58
CA ALA A 906 7.94 5.49 25.13
C ALA A 906 8.10 6.22 26.48
N GLU A 907 8.94 5.69 27.37
CA GLU A 907 9.29 6.40 28.61
C GLU A 907 10.22 7.56 28.33
N ASP A 908 10.14 8.61 29.15
CA ASP A 908 11.07 9.74 29.17
C ASP A 908 11.29 10.45 27.83
N TYR A 909 10.43 10.22 26.83
CA TYR A 909 10.58 10.77 25.48
C TYR A 909 11.92 10.41 24.85
N LYS A 910 12.57 9.35 25.36
CA LYS A 910 13.79 8.79 24.81
C LYS A 910 13.36 7.68 23.88
N PHE A 911 13.22 8.03 22.61
CA PHE A 911 12.67 7.22 21.51
C PHE A 911 13.36 5.86 21.27
N ASP A 912 14.32 5.48 22.10
CA ASP A 912 15.08 4.23 22.03
C ASP A 912 14.93 3.34 23.29
N ASP A 913 14.39 3.85 24.41
CA ASP A 913 14.17 3.12 25.68
C ASP A 913 12.66 2.98 26.00
N TYR A 914 12.11 1.77 25.80
CA TYR A 914 10.65 1.51 25.78
C TYR A 914 10.14 0.74 27.02
N LYS A 915 8.89 1.01 27.48
CA LYS A 915 8.11 0.04 28.30
C LYS A 915 7.51 -1.06 27.43
N GLY A 916 8.29 -2.07 27.09
CA GLY A 916 7.76 -3.39 26.73
C GLY A 916 7.04 -3.57 25.38
N VAL A 917 6.96 -2.55 24.51
CA VAL A 917 6.51 -2.72 23.11
C VAL A 917 7.50 -2.04 22.17
N THR A 918 8.15 -2.82 21.31
CA THR A 918 9.12 -2.34 20.31
C THR A 918 8.41 -1.82 19.05
N LEU A 919 9.13 -1.17 18.13
CA LEU A 919 8.58 -0.79 16.83
C LEU A 919 8.53 -2.00 15.88
N PRO A 920 7.55 -2.08 14.96
CA PRO A 920 7.55 -3.10 13.91
C PRO A 920 8.84 -3.06 13.08
N LYS A 921 9.62 -4.15 13.08
CA LYS A 921 10.93 -4.28 12.41
C LYS A 921 10.80 -4.57 10.91
N HIS A 922 10.07 -3.73 10.18
CA HIS A 922 9.80 -3.90 8.75
C HIS A 922 11.06 -3.91 7.87
N GLU A 923 12.14 -3.22 8.25
CA GLU A 923 13.43 -3.31 7.54
C GLU A 923 14.10 -4.67 7.70
N LEU A 924 13.96 -5.33 8.86
CA LEU A 924 14.45 -6.68 9.07
C LEU A 924 13.71 -7.65 8.14
N LEU A 925 12.37 -7.55 8.10
CA LEU A 925 11.53 -8.36 7.21
C LEU A 925 11.92 -8.16 5.74
N TYR A 926 12.09 -6.91 5.28
CA TYR A 926 12.53 -6.60 3.91
C TYR A 926 13.88 -7.26 3.58
N ARG A 927 14.88 -7.11 4.45
CA ARG A 927 16.21 -7.68 4.23
C ARG A 927 16.19 -9.22 4.21
N MET A 928 15.43 -9.85 5.12
CA MET A 928 15.27 -11.31 5.15
C MET A 928 14.67 -11.85 3.85
N VAL A 929 13.63 -11.21 3.29
CA VAL A 929 12.96 -11.74 2.10
C VAL A 929 13.69 -11.40 0.81
N SER A 930 14.37 -10.25 0.74
CA SER A 930 15.01 -9.77 -0.51
C SER A 930 16.49 -10.11 -0.64
N GLY A 931 17.17 -10.41 0.48
CA GLY A 931 18.63 -10.54 0.54
C GLY A 931 19.37 -9.20 0.45
N ASP A 932 18.68 -8.07 0.50
CA ASP A 932 19.33 -6.78 0.67
C ASP A 932 20.01 -6.71 2.05
N THR A 933 21.13 -6.01 2.12
CA THR A 933 21.93 -5.85 3.35
C THR A 933 21.55 -4.58 4.10
N ASN A 934 20.76 -3.69 3.48
CA ASN A 934 20.42 -2.39 4.04
C ASN A 934 18.92 -2.05 3.90
N ALA A 935 18.53 -0.86 4.38
CA ALA A 935 17.19 -0.30 4.26
C ALA A 935 16.80 -0.07 2.78
N PRO A 936 15.50 -0.10 2.45
CA PRO A 936 15.02 -0.07 1.07
C PRO A 936 15.22 1.29 0.37
N ARG A 937 15.59 2.36 1.08
CA ARG A 937 15.83 3.71 0.50
C ARG A 937 16.89 3.69 -0.60
N PHE A 938 17.81 2.73 -0.55
CA PHE A 938 18.80 2.50 -1.60
C PHE A 938 18.88 1.01 -1.96
N PRO A 939 17.90 0.51 -2.72
CA PRO A 939 17.60 -0.91 -2.80
C PRO A 939 18.63 -1.66 -3.66
N GLN A 940 19.14 -2.76 -3.11
CA GLN A 940 20.08 -3.68 -3.75
C GLN A 940 19.67 -5.14 -3.47
N MET A 941 18.40 -5.44 -3.77
CA MET A 941 17.81 -6.76 -3.56
C MET A 941 18.54 -7.83 -4.38
N ALA A 942 18.71 -9.00 -3.78
CA ALA A 942 19.23 -10.18 -4.48
C ALA A 942 18.14 -10.88 -5.29
N VAL A 943 16.92 -10.90 -4.76
CA VAL A 943 15.78 -11.62 -5.32
C VAL A 943 14.48 -10.89 -5.02
N ARG A 944 13.52 -11.01 -5.95
CA ARG A 944 12.09 -10.75 -5.73
C ARG A 944 11.30 -12.03 -5.97
N TRP A 945 10.38 -12.37 -5.08
CA TRP A 945 9.55 -13.56 -5.22
C TRP A 945 8.26 -13.20 -5.98
N VAL A 946 8.10 -13.75 -7.18
CA VAL A 946 6.95 -13.48 -8.05
C VAL A 946 5.78 -14.36 -7.61
N THR A 947 5.23 -14.04 -6.44
CA THR A 947 4.13 -14.75 -5.77
C THR A 947 3.52 -13.83 -4.70
N PRO A 948 2.24 -13.99 -4.34
CA PRO A 948 1.67 -13.31 -3.18
C PRO A 948 2.45 -13.65 -1.90
N ALA A 949 2.42 -12.77 -0.90
CA ALA A 949 3.20 -12.96 0.33
C ALA A 949 2.55 -13.92 1.36
N GLN A 950 1.25 -14.19 1.21
CA GLN A 950 0.46 -15.01 2.13
C GLN A 950 0.98 -16.44 2.17
N ASP A 951 0.88 -17.07 3.34
CA ASP A 951 1.29 -18.47 3.57
C ASP A 951 2.74 -18.75 3.16
N MET A 952 3.61 -17.74 3.19
CA MET A 952 5.01 -17.88 2.82
C MET A 952 5.92 -17.26 3.86
N ALA A 953 7.03 -17.93 4.15
CA ALA A 953 8.17 -17.32 4.82
C ALA A 953 9.45 -17.59 4.03
N VAL A 954 10.32 -16.58 3.99
CA VAL A 954 11.56 -16.60 3.25
C VAL A 954 12.68 -16.00 4.08
N PHE A 955 13.79 -16.73 4.18
CA PHE A 955 15.03 -16.16 4.70
C PHE A 955 16.17 -16.37 3.68
N VAL A 956 16.55 -15.28 3.00
CA VAL A 956 17.76 -15.24 2.18
C VAL A 956 18.98 -15.22 3.11
N THR A 957 19.58 -16.39 3.30
CA THR A 957 20.69 -16.61 4.25
C THR A 957 22.04 -16.19 3.68
N LYS A 958 22.18 -16.17 2.34
CA LYS A 958 23.39 -15.72 1.67
C LYS A 958 23.06 -15.15 0.30
N ALA A 959 23.58 -13.98 -0.02
CA ALA A 959 23.51 -13.42 -1.35
C ALA A 959 24.79 -12.66 -1.70
N ASN A 960 25.34 -12.94 -2.88
CA ASN A 960 26.42 -12.17 -3.47
C ASN A 960 26.30 -12.20 -5.00
N THR A 961 27.27 -11.63 -5.72
CA THR A 961 27.21 -11.53 -7.19
C THR A 961 27.33 -12.87 -7.94
N THR A 962 27.57 -13.99 -7.26
CA THR A 962 27.74 -15.33 -7.88
C THR A 962 26.97 -16.45 -7.17
N HIS A 963 26.34 -16.18 -6.03
CA HIS A 963 25.65 -17.17 -5.21
C HIS A 963 24.40 -16.57 -4.56
N LEU A 964 23.34 -17.37 -4.46
CA LEU A 964 22.18 -17.08 -3.62
C LEU A 964 21.77 -18.34 -2.87
N THR A 965 21.48 -18.21 -1.58
CA THR A 965 20.90 -19.25 -0.74
C THR A 965 19.72 -18.68 0.02
N ALA A 966 18.59 -19.39 0.00
CA ALA A 966 17.39 -19.00 0.71
C ALA A 966 16.68 -20.20 1.32
N GLU A 967 16.12 -20.02 2.50
CA GLU A 967 15.20 -20.94 3.15
C GLU A 967 13.76 -20.54 2.81
N LEU A 968 12.99 -21.49 2.28
CA LEU A 968 11.63 -21.28 1.81
C LEU A 968 10.65 -22.15 2.59
N PHE A 969 9.59 -21.53 3.09
CA PHE A 969 8.48 -22.19 3.76
C PHE A 969 7.16 -21.81 3.09
N HIS A 970 6.35 -22.82 2.80
CA HIS A 970 5.00 -22.67 2.27
C HIS A 970 4.00 -23.32 3.23
N PHE A 971 3.08 -22.52 3.74
CA PHE A 971 2.09 -22.89 4.75
C PHE A 971 0.72 -23.24 4.16
N GLY A 972 0.56 -23.18 2.83
CA GLY A 972 -0.69 -23.55 2.17
C GLY A 972 -0.82 -25.07 1.98
N GLU A 973 -2.03 -25.51 1.63
CA GLU A 973 -2.39 -26.94 1.54
C GLU A 973 -2.02 -27.60 0.21
N GLU A 974 -1.77 -26.83 -0.84
CA GLU A 974 -1.47 -27.30 -2.20
C GLU A 974 -0.09 -26.83 -2.67
N ASP A 975 0.48 -27.52 -3.67
CA ASP A 975 1.74 -27.13 -4.30
C ASP A 975 1.70 -25.67 -4.79
N ARG A 976 2.69 -24.87 -4.39
CA ARG A 976 2.85 -23.49 -4.84
C ARG A 976 3.82 -23.39 -6.00
N PHE A 977 3.38 -22.77 -7.09
CA PHE A 977 4.21 -22.48 -8.25
C PHE A 977 4.50 -20.98 -8.34
N PHE A 978 5.76 -20.60 -8.47
CA PHE A 978 6.16 -19.19 -8.57
C PHE A 978 7.53 -19.04 -9.25
N GLU A 979 7.96 -17.80 -9.45
CA GLU A 979 9.29 -17.49 -9.98
C GLU A 979 10.12 -16.70 -8.96
N ALA A 980 11.42 -16.97 -8.88
CA ALA A 980 12.39 -16.10 -8.23
C ALA A 980 13.02 -15.19 -9.28
N GLU A 981 12.76 -13.88 -9.21
CA GLU A 981 13.37 -12.88 -10.09
C GLU A 981 14.70 -12.41 -9.48
N LEU A 982 15.80 -12.79 -10.11
CA LEU A 982 17.17 -12.63 -9.62
C LEU A 982 17.76 -11.30 -10.09
N ARG A 983 18.26 -10.50 -9.15
CA ARG A 983 18.63 -9.09 -9.37
C ARG A 983 20.09 -8.74 -9.09
N LEU A 984 20.81 -9.55 -8.29
CA LEU A 984 22.21 -9.28 -7.90
C LEU A 984 23.27 -10.10 -8.65
N LEU A 985 22.89 -11.24 -9.24
CA LEU A 985 23.84 -12.14 -9.90
C LEU A 985 24.47 -11.48 -11.13
N LYS A 986 25.77 -11.68 -11.32
CA LYS A 986 26.47 -11.26 -12.54
C LYS A 986 26.08 -12.15 -13.72
N PRO A 987 26.20 -11.64 -14.97
CA PRO A 987 25.92 -12.45 -16.15
C PRO A 987 26.74 -13.76 -16.22
N GLY A 988 26.09 -14.84 -16.63
CA GLY A 988 26.71 -16.16 -16.78
C GLY A 988 25.72 -17.31 -16.61
N LYS A 989 26.22 -18.55 -16.72
CA LYS A 989 25.46 -19.79 -16.52
C LYS A 989 25.37 -20.14 -15.03
N TYR A 990 24.19 -20.52 -14.56
CA TYR A 990 23.95 -20.90 -13.16
C TYR A 990 23.26 -22.26 -13.05
N LYS A 991 23.55 -22.95 -11.94
CA LYS A 991 22.81 -24.12 -11.47
C LYS A 991 21.98 -23.73 -10.26
N ALA A 992 20.78 -24.27 -10.17
CA ALA A 992 19.92 -24.14 -9.00
C ALA A 992 19.52 -25.53 -8.50
N MET A 993 19.40 -25.67 -7.18
CA MET A 993 18.93 -26.88 -6.52
C MET A 993 18.03 -26.50 -5.34
N LEU A 994 17.04 -27.33 -5.07
CA LEU A 994 16.19 -27.26 -3.89
C LEU A 994 16.52 -28.45 -3.00
N GLU A 995 16.94 -28.20 -1.76
CA GLU A 995 17.29 -29.27 -0.80
C GLU A 995 16.24 -29.37 0.30
N GLU A 996 15.82 -30.60 0.63
CA GLU A 996 14.91 -30.90 1.73
C GLU A 996 15.36 -32.17 2.47
N GLY A 997 15.64 -32.09 3.78
CA GLY A 997 16.05 -33.26 4.56
C GLY A 997 17.27 -34.00 3.98
N GLY A 998 18.23 -33.27 3.40
CA GLY A 998 19.43 -33.82 2.75
C GLY A 998 19.20 -34.41 1.35
N LYS A 999 17.99 -34.38 0.81
CA LYS A 999 17.69 -34.74 -0.58
C LYS A 999 17.78 -33.50 -1.46
N GLU A 1000 18.56 -33.58 -2.52
CA GLU A 1000 18.72 -32.51 -3.50
C GLU A 1000 17.84 -32.75 -4.73
N GLU A 1001 16.96 -31.80 -5.05
CA GLU A 1001 16.19 -31.75 -6.28
C GLU A 1001 16.81 -30.69 -7.21
N PRO A 1002 17.42 -31.08 -8.34
CA PRO A 1002 18.00 -30.14 -9.27
C PRO A 1002 16.90 -29.36 -10.00
N LEU A 1003 17.03 -28.03 -10.02
CA LEU A 1003 16.19 -27.13 -10.82
C LEU A 1003 16.83 -26.90 -12.20
N PRO A 1004 16.05 -26.44 -13.20
CA PRO A 1004 16.60 -26.13 -14.52
C PRO A 1004 17.78 -25.15 -14.44
N ALA A 1005 18.87 -25.48 -15.15
CA ALA A 1005 19.96 -24.52 -15.36
C ALA A 1005 19.44 -23.33 -16.17
N PHE A 1006 19.98 -22.15 -15.89
CA PHE A 1006 19.54 -20.91 -16.53
C PHE A 1006 20.69 -19.93 -16.71
N ASP A 1007 20.49 -18.98 -17.61
CA ASP A 1007 21.43 -17.90 -17.89
C ASP A 1007 20.99 -16.61 -17.19
N VAL A 1008 21.96 -15.96 -16.54
CA VAL A 1008 21.85 -14.57 -16.13
C VAL A 1008 22.38 -13.70 -17.26
N ILE A 1009 21.52 -12.81 -17.78
CA ILE A 1009 21.82 -11.96 -18.93
C ILE A 1009 21.92 -10.51 -18.47
N ALA A 1010 22.91 -9.77 -18.97
CA ALA A 1010 23.07 -8.35 -18.64
C ALA A 1010 21.84 -7.53 -19.08
N GLY A 1011 21.36 -6.64 -18.20
CA GLY A 1011 20.26 -5.71 -18.50
C GLY A 1011 18.84 -6.25 -18.30
N THR A 1012 18.70 -7.54 -17.98
CA THR A 1012 17.40 -8.19 -17.69
C THR A 1012 17.46 -8.94 -16.38
N PHE A 1013 16.38 -8.93 -15.61
CA PHE A 1013 16.27 -9.77 -14.42
C PHE A 1013 15.84 -11.18 -14.83
N SER A 1014 16.73 -12.15 -14.63
CA SER A 1014 16.45 -13.56 -14.93
C SER A 1014 15.48 -14.14 -13.91
N LYS A 1015 14.60 -15.01 -14.38
CA LYS A 1015 13.60 -15.67 -13.54
C LYS A 1015 13.85 -17.16 -13.46
N LEU A 1016 13.77 -17.71 -12.25
CA LEU A 1016 13.88 -19.13 -11.96
C LEU A 1016 12.51 -19.66 -11.50
N PRO A 1017 11.84 -20.54 -12.27
CA PRO A 1017 10.62 -21.18 -11.81
C PRO A 1017 10.90 -22.14 -10.65
N ILE A 1018 10.03 -22.11 -9.64
CA ILE A 1018 10.12 -22.94 -8.44
C ILE A 1018 8.75 -23.56 -8.18
N LYS A 1019 8.75 -24.86 -7.92
CA LYS A 1019 7.63 -25.60 -7.34
C LYS A 1019 7.94 -25.85 -5.87
N LEU A 1020 7.07 -25.39 -4.97
CA LEU A 1020 7.24 -25.52 -3.53
C LEU A 1020 6.01 -26.21 -2.93
N PRO A 1021 6.13 -27.49 -2.52
CA PRO A 1021 5.07 -28.24 -1.87
C PRO A 1021 4.64 -27.67 -0.52
N PRO A 1022 3.44 -28.03 -0.05
CA PRO A 1022 2.97 -27.76 1.31
C PRO A 1022 3.94 -28.25 2.38
N TRP A 1023 4.00 -27.54 3.49
CA TRP A 1023 4.60 -28.05 4.72
C TRP A 1023 3.80 -29.26 5.25
N ASN A 1024 4.46 -30.40 5.48
CA ASN A 1024 3.80 -31.62 5.97
C ASN A 1024 4.45 -32.13 7.27
N ALA A 1025 3.71 -32.04 8.38
CA ALA A 1025 4.12 -32.45 9.72
C ALA A 1025 4.39 -33.98 9.88
N ARG A 1026 4.07 -34.81 8.89
CA ARG A 1026 4.21 -36.28 9.00
C ARG A 1026 5.64 -36.81 8.80
N ASN A 1027 6.60 -35.97 8.42
CA ASN A 1027 8.01 -36.34 8.35
C ASN A 1027 8.79 -35.64 9.48
N THR A 1028 9.13 -36.39 10.51
CA THR A 1028 9.86 -35.96 11.71
C THR A 1028 11.30 -35.48 11.45
N GLU A 1029 11.72 -35.34 10.19
CA GLU A 1029 13.06 -34.90 9.74
C GLU A 1029 13.04 -33.72 8.76
N THR A 1030 11.90 -33.05 8.53
CA THR A 1030 11.85 -31.98 7.52
C THR A 1030 12.38 -30.64 8.05
N SER A 1031 13.53 -30.23 7.51
CA SER A 1031 14.10 -28.88 7.64
C SER A 1031 13.50 -27.93 6.58
N ALA A 1032 13.72 -26.62 6.74
CA ALA A 1032 13.45 -25.63 5.70
C ALA A 1032 13.92 -26.11 4.31
N ARG A 1033 13.13 -25.90 3.26
CA ARG A 1033 13.62 -26.15 1.90
C ARG A 1033 14.66 -25.10 1.54
N GLN A 1034 15.88 -25.54 1.27
CA GLN A 1034 16.98 -24.65 0.93
C GLN A 1034 17.13 -24.53 -0.58
N LEU A 1035 16.79 -23.36 -1.12
CA LEU A 1035 17.16 -22.98 -2.48
C LEU A 1035 18.63 -22.60 -2.50
N LYS A 1036 19.43 -23.27 -3.35
CA LYS A 1036 20.83 -22.96 -3.60
C LYS A 1036 21.04 -22.65 -5.07
N ILE A 1037 21.52 -21.44 -5.37
CA ILE A 1037 21.88 -20.99 -6.72
C ILE A 1037 23.38 -20.70 -6.75
N THR A 1038 24.10 -21.34 -7.66
CA THR A 1038 25.56 -21.22 -7.78
C THR A 1038 25.97 -21.04 -9.24
N ARG A 1039 27.00 -20.21 -9.47
CA ARG A 1039 27.53 -20.01 -10.81
C ARG A 1039 28.21 -21.28 -11.31
N HIS A 1040 27.88 -21.70 -12.53
CA HIS A 1040 28.50 -22.85 -13.16
C HIS A 1040 29.94 -22.52 -13.58
N LEU A 1041 30.93 -23.12 -12.93
CA LEU A 1041 32.35 -22.84 -13.19
C LEU A 1041 32.94 -23.57 -14.43
N ALA A 1042 32.15 -24.30 -15.21
CA ALA A 1042 32.67 -25.17 -16.28
C ALA A 1042 33.16 -24.46 -17.57
N GLU A 1043 33.34 -23.14 -17.59
CA GLU A 1043 33.91 -22.43 -18.75
C GLU A 1043 35.12 -21.54 -18.44
N PHE A 1044 35.67 -21.61 -17.22
CA PHE A 1044 36.88 -20.84 -16.88
C PHE A 1044 38.20 -21.61 -17.10
N SER A 1045 38.19 -22.95 -17.19
CA SER A 1045 39.45 -23.71 -17.32
C SER A 1045 40.01 -23.78 -18.74
N SER A 1046 39.22 -23.60 -19.81
CA SER A 1046 39.74 -23.76 -21.18
C SER A 1046 40.15 -22.44 -21.84
N ARG A 1047 39.35 -21.36 -21.69
CA ARG A 1047 39.64 -20.05 -22.31
C ARG A 1047 40.67 -19.22 -21.53
N TYR A 1048 40.68 -19.27 -20.20
CA TYR A 1048 41.65 -18.52 -19.41
C TYR A 1048 43.05 -19.17 -19.46
N HIS A 1049 43.15 -20.50 -19.46
CA HIS A 1049 44.43 -21.19 -19.68
C HIS A 1049 45.01 -20.88 -21.05
N SER A 1050 44.22 -20.93 -22.13
CA SER A 1050 44.75 -20.66 -23.47
C SER A 1050 45.10 -19.19 -23.70
N HIS A 1051 44.36 -18.23 -23.11
CA HIS A 1051 44.70 -16.80 -23.21
C HIS A 1051 45.86 -16.37 -22.31
N VAL A 1052 45.96 -16.92 -21.08
CA VAL A 1052 47.08 -16.64 -20.17
C VAL A 1052 48.34 -17.33 -20.66
N ILE A 1053 48.27 -18.58 -21.14
CA ILE A 1053 49.41 -19.24 -21.78
C ILE A 1053 49.81 -18.47 -23.03
N ALA A 1054 48.89 -18.05 -23.91
CA ALA A 1054 49.24 -17.27 -25.10
C ALA A 1054 49.87 -15.90 -24.77
N ARG A 1055 49.38 -15.19 -23.72
CA ARG A 1055 50.00 -13.92 -23.27
C ARG A 1055 51.35 -14.14 -22.59
N CYS A 1056 51.50 -15.17 -21.76
CA CYS A 1056 52.78 -15.52 -21.15
C CYS A 1056 53.80 -15.98 -22.20
N HIS A 1057 53.37 -16.73 -23.23
CA HIS A 1057 54.21 -17.12 -24.36
C HIS A 1057 54.62 -15.92 -25.22
N ALA A 1058 53.70 -14.96 -25.45
CA ALA A 1058 53.97 -13.72 -26.18
C ALA A 1058 54.86 -12.74 -25.40
N LEU A 1059 54.76 -12.71 -24.06
CA LEU A 1059 55.65 -11.94 -23.18
C LEU A 1059 57.03 -12.59 -23.07
N ALA A 1060 57.11 -13.93 -23.03
CA ALA A 1060 58.38 -14.66 -23.04
C ALA A 1060 59.12 -14.52 -24.39
N THR A 1061 58.41 -14.59 -25.52
CA THR A 1061 59.03 -14.37 -26.85
C THR A 1061 59.43 -12.92 -27.13
N LYS A 1062 58.78 -11.92 -26.50
CA LYS A 1062 59.20 -10.51 -26.59
C LYS A 1062 60.38 -10.14 -25.67
N HIS A 1063 60.73 -10.97 -24.69
CA HIS A 1063 61.84 -10.71 -23.77
C HIS A 1063 63.05 -11.64 -23.95
N CYS A 1064 62.97 -12.68 -24.78
CA CYS A 1064 64.12 -13.52 -25.10
C CYS A 1064 65.15 -12.93 -26.08
N ASP A 1065 64.92 -11.74 -26.65
CA ASP A 1065 65.93 -11.03 -27.46
C ASP A 1065 66.86 -10.12 -26.65
N ALA A 1066 66.71 -10.08 -25.31
CA ALA A 1066 67.61 -9.32 -24.45
C ALA A 1066 67.88 -10.07 -23.13
N THR A 1067 69.11 -10.57 -23.01
CA THR A 1067 69.79 -11.10 -21.81
C THR A 1067 69.61 -12.58 -21.45
N ASN A 1068 70.76 -13.28 -21.42
CA ASN A 1068 70.98 -14.65 -20.94
C ASN A 1068 70.61 -14.79 -19.45
N LEU A 1069 69.42 -15.31 -19.14
CA LEU A 1069 69.08 -15.78 -17.80
C LEU A 1069 68.18 -17.02 -17.87
N ASP A 1070 68.51 -18.00 -17.04
CA ASP A 1070 68.05 -19.39 -17.04
C ASP A 1070 66.56 -19.53 -16.68
N CYS A 1071 65.74 -19.89 -17.68
CA CYS A 1071 64.27 -19.92 -17.63
C CYS A 1071 63.64 -20.94 -16.66
N TRP A 1072 64.41 -21.86 -16.09
CA TRP A 1072 63.85 -22.94 -15.28
C TRP A 1072 63.53 -22.57 -13.83
N SER A 1073 64.13 -21.49 -13.31
CA SER A 1073 63.99 -21.09 -11.89
C SER A 1073 62.76 -20.20 -11.61
N LEU A 1074 62.24 -19.50 -12.63
CA LEU A 1074 61.06 -18.61 -12.48
C LEU A 1074 59.72 -19.36 -12.55
N LEU A 1075 59.65 -20.51 -13.23
CA LEU A 1075 58.43 -21.31 -13.36
C LEU A 1075 58.03 -22.05 -12.08
N GLN A 1076 58.98 -22.33 -11.18
CA GLN A 1076 58.70 -22.99 -9.89
C GLN A 1076 58.12 -22.06 -8.82
N LEU A 1077 58.35 -20.74 -8.89
CA LEU A 1077 57.79 -19.78 -7.93
C LEU A 1077 56.33 -19.38 -8.23
N SER A 1078 55.89 -19.51 -9.49
CA SER A 1078 54.50 -19.22 -9.88
C SER A 1078 53.53 -20.39 -9.73
N ALA A 1079 54.02 -21.63 -9.61
CA ALA A 1079 53.17 -22.83 -9.53
C ALA A 1079 52.74 -23.19 -8.09
N GLY A 1080 53.41 -22.64 -7.07
CA GLY A 1080 53.15 -22.98 -5.66
C GLY A 1080 51.92 -22.30 -5.02
N SER A 1081 51.14 -21.51 -5.75
CA SER A 1081 50.02 -20.72 -5.19
C SER A 1081 48.65 -21.04 -5.79
N LEU A 1082 48.51 -22.10 -6.59
CA LEU A 1082 47.24 -22.49 -7.20
C LEU A 1082 47.04 -24.00 -7.19
N LEU A 1083 46.39 -24.53 -6.13
CA LEU A 1083 45.37 -25.60 -6.11
C LEU A 1083 45.22 -26.25 -4.71
N PRO A 1084 44.02 -26.70 -4.29
CA PRO A 1084 42.68 -26.10 -4.44
C PRO A 1084 42.28 -25.24 -3.24
#